data_AF-A0A316U5E6-F1
#
_entry.id   AF-A0A316U5E6-F1
#
_cell.length_a   1.000
_cell.length_b   1.000
_cell.length_c   1.000
_cell.angle_alpha   90.00
_cell.angle_beta   90.00
_cell.angle_gamma   90.00
#
_symmetry.space_group_name_H-M   'P 1'
#
loop_
_entity.id
_entity.type
_entity.pdbx_description
1 polymer ?
#
loop_
_entity_poly.entity_id
_entity_poly.type
_entity_poly.pdbx_seq_one_letter_code
_entity_poly.pdbx_strand_id
1 'polypeptide(L)'
;MDKLRVSKVEDVFLQRGADVQKGSLHLTQHHLIFRPSDASEEHWIPYALLSLVTRQASLLPLAQRRPHSPQGSASLSSSSRSGRIYPLQLRFRTFDAASLGFDSEAKATDVFESLKAVAVIPKPEEVYAFYYTPQPPSEYPDAWSIYDFKAEFTRQGVGSRSKAWRFSDINAKYELSPTYPALFAVPARISDATLQYAAKYRSKGRIPALTYLHWANRGSITRCAQPLPGLKQARSVQDEKVVEAIFSSHSFADTQTGSPSGSIGAVYGATTTNLIVDARPTTNAVATYARGGGTENMDHYKGCRKAYMGIENIHVMRDSINRIVDALRAADEPTTFGLDVGPRRIAPAKQPLDIAALKRSNWLRHLATLLEGAALITRNVHIASSHAMLHCSDGWDRTSQLAALAEVCLDPYYRTMKGFAVLVEKDWLSFGHRFADRCGHGGFVKHFVTAAGHADSSEEEDGDDPEGVINAPQAVGGASAAANAFWGFTKQLTSNFGGGGGEGHGNIKETSPVFTQYLDCVWQIRRQFPNRFEFNDEWLSALHRELYECRFGTFLANCERERKLPTEVGGKSVMGRTHSVWEYMLSETNRTRFLNTQYDPSLDDPKRADTDMGVLLIKSNDVRWWSGVFGERIEEANAAL
;
A
#
# COMPACT_ATOMS: atom_id res chain seq x y z
N MET A 1 12.16 -18.35 -23.90
CA MET A 1 12.50 -17.47 -25.05
C MET A 1 12.78 -16.10 -24.49
N ASP A 2 13.86 -15.47 -24.92
CA ASP A 2 14.23 -14.13 -24.49
C ASP A 2 13.11 -13.14 -24.86
N LYS A 3 12.47 -12.52 -23.85
CA LYS A 3 11.38 -11.55 -24.04
C LYS A 3 11.94 -10.16 -24.42
N LEU A 4 13.25 -9.96 -24.30
CA LEU A 4 13.89 -8.68 -24.55
C LEU A 4 14.18 -8.52 -26.04
N ARG A 5 13.82 -7.37 -26.61
CA ARG A 5 14.27 -6.97 -27.95
C ARG A 5 15.70 -6.44 -27.92
N VAL A 6 16.11 -5.89 -26.78
CA VAL A 6 17.46 -5.38 -26.54
C VAL A 6 17.90 -5.65 -25.11
N SER A 7 19.14 -6.09 -24.92
CA SER A 7 19.72 -6.38 -23.61
C SER A 7 20.71 -5.29 -23.14
N LYS A 8 21.32 -4.55 -24.09
CA LYS A 8 22.24 -3.45 -23.80
C LYS A 8 22.09 -2.31 -24.81
N VAL A 9 22.07 -1.07 -24.32
CA VAL A 9 22.03 0.15 -25.13
C VAL A 9 23.10 1.12 -24.63
N GLU A 10 23.99 1.52 -25.53
CA GLU A 10 25.02 2.53 -25.24
C GLU A 10 24.50 3.96 -25.49
N ASP A 11 25.19 4.93 -24.90
CA ASP A 11 24.97 6.36 -25.07
C ASP A 11 23.57 6.83 -24.62
N VAL A 12 23.05 6.26 -23.54
CA VAL A 12 21.76 6.60 -22.94
C VAL A 12 21.93 7.72 -21.93
N PHE A 13 21.02 8.70 -21.94
CA PHE A 13 20.91 9.68 -20.87
C PHE A 13 19.93 9.19 -19.80
N LEU A 14 20.30 9.30 -18.53
CA LEU A 14 19.39 9.17 -17.40
C LEU A 14 19.23 10.55 -16.75
N GLN A 15 17.99 11.01 -16.60
CA GLN A 15 17.66 12.22 -15.85
C GLN A 15 16.78 11.85 -14.64
N ARG A 16 17.17 12.32 -13.45
CA ARG A 16 16.39 12.22 -12.20
C ARG A 16 16.36 13.60 -11.53
N GLY A 17 15.23 14.29 -11.66
CA GLY A 17 15.16 15.72 -11.31
C GLY A 17 16.17 16.51 -12.12
N ALA A 18 17.06 17.23 -11.42
CA ALA A 18 18.10 18.05 -12.03
C ALA A 18 19.37 17.26 -12.38
N ASP A 19 19.54 16.06 -11.84
CA ASP A 19 20.70 15.22 -12.10
C ASP A 19 20.57 14.56 -13.47
N VAL A 20 21.60 14.71 -14.30
CA VAL A 20 21.68 14.17 -15.65
C VAL A 20 23.00 13.45 -15.82
N GLN A 21 22.91 12.17 -16.15
CA GLN A 21 24.07 11.31 -16.36
C GLN A 21 23.98 10.66 -17.74
N LYS A 22 25.13 10.49 -18.40
CA LYS A 22 25.24 9.71 -19.64
C LYS A 22 25.92 8.39 -19.32
N GLY A 23 25.47 7.31 -19.95
CA GLY A 23 25.98 5.98 -19.64
C GLY A 23 25.43 4.90 -20.55
N SER A 24 25.47 3.67 -20.05
CA SER A 24 24.95 2.47 -20.70
C SER A 24 23.76 1.90 -19.94
N LEU A 25 22.77 1.42 -20.68
CA LEU A 25 21.57 0.80 -20.14
C LEU A 25 21.61 -0.70 -20.39
N HIS A 26 21.39 -1.49 -19.34
CA HIS A 26 21.26 -2.94 -19.42
C HIS A 26 19.85 -3.33 -19.00
N LEU A 27 19.20 -4.16 -19.79
CA LEU A 27 17.90 -4.73 -19.48
C LEU A 27 18.08 -6.22 -19.14
N THR A 28 17.58 -6.60 -17.98
CA THR A 28 17.53 -7.99 -17.53
C THR A 28 16.07 -8.45 -17.48
N GLN A 29 15.80 -9.65 -16.94
CA GLN A 29 14.44 -10.13 -16.74
C GLN A 29 13.67 -9.35 -15.65
N HIS A 30 14.36 -8.77 -14.66
CA HIS A 30 13.72 -8.15 -13.49
C HIS A 30 14.11 -6.69 -13.24
N HIS A 31 15.22 -6.24 -13.82
CA HIS A 31 15.79 -4.92 -13.57
C HIS A 31 16.23 -4.23 -14.86
N LEU A 32 16.00 -2.92 -14.87
CA LEU A 32 16.74 -1.97 -15.68
C LEU A 32 17.95 -1.49 -14.87
N ILE A 33 19.13 -1.61 -15.44
CA ILE A 33 20.40 -1.25 -14.79
C ILE A 33 21.06 -0.17 -15.62
N PHE A 34 21.17 1.04 -15.07
CA PHE A 34 21.89 2.14 -15.72
C PHE A 34 23.28 2.29 -15.11
N ARG A 35 24.32 2.21 -15.94
CA ARG A 35 25.70 2.39 -15.54
C ARG A 35 26.23 3.70 -16.11
N PRO A 36 26.47 4.74 -15.28
CA PRO A 36 27.02 6.01 -15.74
C PRO A 36 28.43 5.82 -16.33
N SER A 37 28.79 6.65 -17.31
CA SER A 37 30.14 6.61 -17.91
C SER A 37 31.23 7.09 -16.94
N ASP A 38 30.89 8.09 -16.11
CA ASP A 38 31.85 8.80 -15.26
C ASP A 38 31.75 8.39 -13.78
N ALA A 39 30.90 7.41 -13.44
CA ALA A 39 30.73 6.92 -12.07
C ALA A 39 30.82 5.39 -12.02
N SER A 40 31.27 4.87 -10.87
CA SER A 40 31.38 3.44 -10.62
C SER A 40 30.07 2.80 -10.16
N GLU A 41 29.14 3.58 -9.62
CA GLU A 41 27.90 3.09 -9.03
C GLU A 41 26.80 2.93 -10.09
N GLU A 42 26.15 1.77 -10.09
CA GLU A 42 25.06 1.43 -11.00
C GLU A 42 23.71 1.73 -10.37
N HIS A 43 22.77 2.23 -11.18
CA HIS A 43 21.39 2.46 -10.77
C HIS A 43 20.52 1.28 -11.15
N TRP A 44 20.07 0.52 -10.16
CA TRP A 44 19.22 -0.66 -10.35
C TRP A 44 17.75 -0.29 -10.12
N ILE A 45 16.90 -0.54 -11.13
CA ILE A 45 15.48 -0.20 -11.12
C ILE A 45 14.67 -1.47 -11.37
N PRO A 46 14.02 -2.04 -10.33
CA PRO A 46 13.11 -3.17 -10.49
C PRO A 46 11.90 -2.80 -11.35
N TYR A 47 11.54 -3.66 -12.30
CA TYR A 47 10.36 -3.40 -13.15
C TYR A 47 9.04 -3.36 -12.38
N ALA A 48 8.96 -4.07 -11.25
CA ALA A 48 7.78 -4.08 -10.39
C ALA A 48 7.45 -2.69 -9.81
N LEU A 49 8.45 -1.80 -9.69
CA LEU A 49 8.26 -0.42 -9.28
C LEU A 49 7.60 0.43 -10.36
N LEU A 50 7.61 0.03 -11.64
CA LEU A 50 7.04 0.84 -12.72
C LEU A 50 5.53 1.00 -12.55
N SER A 51 5.08 2.24 -12.40
CA SER A 51 3.67 2.62 -12.32
C SER A 51 3.14 3.20 -13.64
N LEU A 52 4.00 3.86 -14.41
CA LEU A 52 3.71 4.35 -15.76
C LEU A 52 5.02 4.50 -16.54
N VAL A 53 5.02 4.03 -17.79
CA VAL A 53 6.09 4.23 -18.76
C VAL A 53 5.49 4.95 -19.97
N THR A 54 6.09 6.09 -20.33
CA THR A 54 5.58 6.91 -21.44
C THR A 54 6.67 7.20 -22.46
N ARG A 55 6.46 6.76 -23.70
CA ARG A 55 7.30 7.15 -24.84
C ARG A 55 6.86 8.54 -25.31
N GLN A 56 7.74 9.53 -25.24
CA GLN A 56 7.44 10.92 -25.59
C GLN A 56 7.88 11.26 -27.02
N ALA A 57 7.40 12.40 -27.53
CA ALA A 57 7.87 12.93 -28.82
C ALA A 57 9.36 13.32 -28.75
N SER A 58 10.05 13.26 -29.89
CA SER A 58 11.48 13.59 -29.95
C SER A 58 11.73 15.06 -29.59
N LEU A 59 12.75 15.31 -28.77
CA LEU A 59 13.27 16.62 -28.46
C LEU A 59 14.34 17.01 -29.48
N LEU A 60 14.27 18.24 -29.99
CA LEU A 60 15.25 18.82 -30.90
C LEU A 60 16.09 19.87 -30.15
N PRO A 61 17.38 19.62 -29.89
CA PRO A 61 18.25 20.62 -29.30
C PRO A 61 18.39 21.81 -30.25
N LEU A 62 18.38 23.02 -29.69
CA LEU A 62 18.77 24.20 -30.44
C LEU A 62 20.22 24.02 -30.90
N ALA A 63 20.45 24.12 -32.21
CA ALA A 63 21.80 24.20 -32.72
C ALA A 63 22.52 25.35 -32.01
N GLN A 64 23.64 25.06 -31.35
CA GLN A 64 24.54 26.08 -30.79
C GLN A 64 24.80 27.10 -31.91
N ARG A 65 24.29 28.33 -31.77
CA ARG A 65 24.64 29.43 -32.67
C ARG A 65 26.16 29.57 -32.59
N ARG A 66 26.87 29.14 -33.63
CA ARG A 66 28.30 29.45 -33.77
C ARG A 66 28.45 30.97 -33.68
N PRO A 67 29.36 31.51 -32.84
CA PRO A 67 29.72 32.91 -32.95
C PRO A 67 30.23 33.15 -34.37
N HIS A 68 29.80 34.24 -34.98
CA HIS A 68 30.23 34.65 -36.31
C HIS A 68 31.76 34.82 -36.33
N SER A 69 32.48 33.88 -36.94
CA SER A 69 33.83 34.10 -37.44
C SER A 69 33.76 34.30 -38.95
N PRO A 70 34.21 35.45 -39.49
CA PRO A 70 34.26 35.65 -40.93
C PRO A 70 35.47 34.91 -41.52
N GLN A 71 35.19 34.17 -42.59
CA GLN A 71 36.10 33.62 -43.61
C GLN A 71 37.03 32.46 -43.19
N GLY A 72 36.93 31.35 -43.94
CA GLY A 72 37.92 30.26 -43.90
C GLY A 72 37.37 28.92 -44.40
N SER A 73 37.67 28.59 -45.64
CA SER A 73 37.43 27.32 -46.35
C SER A 73 37.80 26.06 -45.55
N ALA A 74 36.87 25.08 -45.49
CA ALA A 74 37.17 23.64 -45.60
C ALA A 74 35.88 22.82 -45.79
N SER A 75 35.92 21.93 -46.78
CA SER A 75 34.86 21.02 -47.23
C SER A 75 34.79 19.73 -46.38
N LEU A 76 33.58 19.42 -45.93
CA LEU A 76 32.96 18.09 -45.71
C LEU A 76 33.67 17.05 -44.79
N SER A 77 33.14 16.92 -43.57
CA SER A 77 32.63 15.61 -43.10
C SER A 77 31.17 15.79 -42.67
N SER A 78 30.24 15.47 -43.55
CA SER A 78 28.81 15.43 -43.25
C SER A 78 28.49 14.19 -42.41
N SER A 79 28.66 14.29 -41.09
CA SER A 79 27.96 13.43 -40.14
C SER A 79 27.06 14.30 -39.28
N SER A 80 26.09 14.95 -39.92
CA SER A 80 24.94 15.56 -39.25
C SER A 80 24.05 14.44 -38.72
N ARG A 81 24.50 13.74 -37.67
CA ARG A 81 23.62 12.93 -36.83
C ARG A 81 22.66 13.93 -36.19
N SER A 82 21.40 13.86 -36.61
CA SER A 82 20.28 14.55 -35.98
C SER A 82 20.46 14.50 -34.46
N GLY A 83 20.69 15.66 -33.81
CA GLY A 83 20.84 15.75 -32.36
C GLY A 83 19.54 15.46 -31.59
N ARG A 84 18.53 14.86 -32.23
CA ARG A 84 17.26 14.52 -31.60
C ARG A 84 17.48 13.56 -30.43
N ILE A 85 16.79 13.81 -29.33
CA ILE A 85 16.65 12.86 -28.24
C ILE A 85 15.23 12.30 -28.23
N TYR A 86 15.10 11.00 -28.08
CA TYR A 86 13.83 10.29 -27.97
C TYR A 86 13.62 9.91 -26.50
N PRO A 87 12.74 10.61 -25.75
CA PRO A 87 12.60 10.40 -24.32
C PRO A 87 11.64 9.26 -23.98
N LEU A 88 11.96 8.54 -22.91
CA LEU A 88 11.11 7.56 -22.25
C LEU A 88 10.99 7.92 -20.77
N GLN A 89 9.80 8.37 -20.37
CA GLN A 89 9.53 8.77 -18.99
C GLN A 89 9.11 7.55 -18.18
N LEU A 90 9.79 7.32 -17.06
CA LEU A 90 9.54 6.29 -16.08
C LEU A 90 8.95 6.92 -14.83
N ARG A 91 7.83 6.39 -14.36
CA ARG A 91 7.26 6.74 -13.05
C ARG A 91 7.14 5.52 -12.19
N PHE A 92 7.35 5.71 -10.89
CA PHE A 92 7.42 4.61 -9.96
C PHE A 92 6.22 4.58 -9.01
N ARG A 93 6.01 3.44 -8.35
CA ARG A 93 5.00 3.26 -7.30
C ARG A 93 5.40 3.93 -5.98
N THR A 94 6.67 4.33 -5.88
CA THR A 94 7.27 5.16 -4.83
C THR A 94 7.15 6.66 -5.13
N PHE A 95 6.36 7.06 -6.14
CA PHE A 95 6.02 8.44 -6.50
C PHE A 95 7.15 9.29 -7.08
N ASP A 96 8.38 8.80 -7.06
CA ASP A 96 9.50 9.35 -7.83
C ASP A 96 9.41 9.00 -9.32
N ALA A 97 10.28 9.64 -10.11
CA ALA A 97 10.32 9.50 -11.56
C ALA A 97 11.76 9.61 -12.10
N ALA A 98 11.96 9.03 -13.28
CA ALA A 98 13.19 9.16 -14.05
C ALA A 98 12.86 9.29 -15.54
N SER A 99 13.77 9.83 -16.33
CA SER A 99 13.65 9.86 -17.79
C SER A 99 14.88 9.25 -18.44
N LEU A 100 14.67 8.46 -19.48
CA LEU A 100 15.73 7.92 -20.33
C LEU A 100 15.72 8.63 -21.68
N GLY A 101 16.88 9.05 -22.16
CA GLY A 101 17.05 9.73 -23.44
C GLY A 101 17.88 8.90 -24.41
N PHE A 102 17.34 8.67 -25.61
CA PHE A 102 17.99 7.88 -26.66
C PHE A 102 18.30 8.74 -27.89
N ASP A 103 19.37 8.42 -28.61
CA ASP A 103 19.80 9.09 -29.86
C ASP A 103 19.06 8.59 -31.11
N SER A 104 18.23 7.55 -30.98
CA SER A 104 17.39 7.03 -32.07
C SER A 104 16.03 6.55 -31.58
N GLU A 105 15.02 6.69 -32.44
CA GLU A 105 13.66 6.21 -32.16
C GLU A 105 13.59 4.69 -32.02
N ALA A 106 14.41 3.98 -32.81
CA ALA A 106 14.50 2.52 -32.76
C ALA A 106 14.95 2.06 -31.37
N LYS A 107 16.03 2.63 -30.81
CA LYS A 107 16.50 2.31 -29.46
C LYS A 107 15.42 2.59 -28.40
N ALA A 108 14.77 3.75 -28.46
CA ALA A 108 13.70 4.09 -27.52
C ALA A 108 12.53 3.11 -27.60
N THR A 109 12.15 2.69 -28.81
CA THR A 109 11.07 1.74 -29.07
C THR A 109 11.42 0.33 -28.60
N ASP A 110 12.64 -0.13 -28.88
CA ASP A 110 13.10 -1.46 -28.46
C ASP A 110 13.16 -1.57 -26.93
N VAL A 111 13.63 -0.51 -26.25
CA VAL A 111 13.60 -0.45 -24.78
C VAL A 111 12.17 -0.41 -24.27
N PHE A 112 11.29 0.44 -24.83
CA PHE A 112 9.88 0.52 -24.42
C PHE A 112 9.16 -0.82 -24.51
N GLU A 113 9.29 -1.51 -25.65
CA GLU A 113 8.64 -2.81 -25.89
C GLU A 113 9.28 -3.92 -25.06
N SER A 114 10.60 -3.87 -24.83
CA SER A 114 11.27 -4.80 -23.92
C SER A 114 10.74 -4.64 -22.49
N LEU A 115 10.67 -3.40 -21.98
CA LEU A 115 10.12 -3.10 -20.65
C LEU A 115 8.67 -3.57 -20.52
N LYS A 116 7.84 -3.32 -21.53
CA LYS A 116 6.45 -3.80 -21.57
C LYS A 116 6.36 -5.32 -21.47
N ALA A 117 7.21 -6.04 -22.19
CA ALA A 117 7.21 -7.50 -22.22
C ALA A 117 7.65 -8.16 -20.89
N VAL A 118 8.54 -7.50 -20.12
CA VAL A 118 9.09 -8.06 -18.87
C VAL A 118 8.43 -7.51 -17.61
N ALA A 119 7.88 -6.29 -17.64
CA ALA A 119 7.19 -5.69 -16.50
C ALA A 119 5.72 -6.14 -16.39
N VAL A 120 5.11 -6.57 -17.50
CA VAL A 120 3.77 -7.18 -17.50
C VAL A 120 3.93 -8.69 -17.35
N ILE A 121 3.73 -9.15 -16.14
CA ILE A 121 3.97 -10.53 -15.74
C ILE A 121 2.65 -11.32 -15.79
N PRO A 122 2.58 -12.42 -16.57
CA PRO A 122 1.37 -13.24 -16.67
C PRO A 122 1.18 -14.19 -15.49
N LYS A 123 2.27 -14.61 -14.83
CA LYS A 123 2.26 -15.59 -13.73
C LYS A 123 2.94 -15.02 -12.49
N PRO A 124 2.32 -15.10 -11.29
CA PRO A 124 2.92 -14.56 -10.06
C PRO A 124 4.33 -15.10 -9.78
N GLU A 125 4.64 -16.32 -10.21
CA GLU A 125 5.94 -16.96 -10.00
C GLU A 125 7.09 -16.37 -10.83
N GLU A 126 6.80 -15.51 -11.81
CA GLU A 126 7.81 -14.84 -12.64
C GLU A 126 8.37 -13.57 -11.97
N VAL A 127 7.80 -13.10 -10.84
CA VAL A 127 8.33 -11.93 -10.10
C VAL A 127 9.69 -12.24 -9.48
N TYR A 128 10.48 -11.18 -9.22
CA TYR A 128 11.88 -11.29 -8.81
C TYR A 128 12.09 -12.12 -7.54
N ALA A 129 11.16 -12.10 -6.59
CA ALA A 129 11.26 -12.82 -5.32
C ALA A 129 11.57 -14.32 -5.48
N PHE A 130 11.14 -14.97 -6.57
CA PHE A 130 11.40 -16.38 -6.83
C PHE A 130 12.80 -16.66 -7.42
N TYR A 131 13.52 -15.62 -7.80
CA TYR A 131 14.87 -15.66 -8.38
C TYR A 131 15.90 -14.96 -7.49
N TYR A 132 15.45 -14.12 -6.56
CA TYR A 132 16.30 -13.39 -5.65
C TYR A 132 17.07 -14.34 -4.72
N THR A 133 18.38 -14.14 -4.66
CA THR A 133 19.28 -14.81 -3.71
C THR A 133 20.05 -13.72 -2.96
N PRO A 134 19.91 -13.61 -1.63
CA PRO A 134 20.61 -12.60 -0.85
C PRO A 134 22.13 -12.79 -0.90
N GLN A 135 22.85 -11.68 -1.02
CA GLN A 135 24.31 -11.63 -1.00
C GLN A 135 24.75 -10.49 -0.05
N PRO A 136 25.44 -10.80 1.08
CA PRO A 136 25.72 -12.15 1.59
C PRO A 136 24.44 -12.91 2.00
N PRO A 137 24.51 -14.23 2.24
CA PRO A 137 23.39 -15.00 2.77
C PRO A 137 22.84 -14.38 4.07
N SER A 138 21.52 -14.50 4.27
CA SER A 138 20.83 -13.91 5.42
C SER A 138 21.37 -14.44 6.76
N GLU A 139 21.65 -13.52 7.68
CA GLU A 139 21.98 -13.80 9.08
C GLU A 139 20.75 -14.25 9.90
N TYR A 140 19.56 -14.12 9.32
CA TYR A 140 18.26 -14.37 9.96
C TYR A 140 17.45 -15.41 9.15
N PRO A 141 17.92 -16.67 9.02
CA PRO A 141 17.36 -17.66 8.09
C PRO A 141 15.91 -18.06 8.41
N ASP A 142 15.46 -17.90 9.66
CA ASP A 142 14.11 -18.24 10.11
C ASP A 142 13.15 -17.01 10.14
N ALA A 143 13.39 -15.99 9.31
CA ALA A 143 12.54 -14.79 9.27
C ALA A 143 11.06 -15.09 8.96
N TRP A 144 10.74 -16.20 8.31
CA TRP A 144 9.37 -16.65 8.09
C TRP A 144 8.65 -17.09 9.39
N SER A 145 9.38 -17.40 10.45
CA SER A 145 8.83 -17.74 11.76
C SER A 145 8.80 -16.55 12.73
N ILE A 146 8.94 -15.31 12.23
CA ILE A 146 8.87 -14.12 13.08
C ILE A 146 7.51 -14.00 13.80
N TYR A 147 6.45 -14.52 13.18
CA TYR A 147 5.11 -14.59 13.74
C TYR A 147 4.68 -16.04 13.95
N ASP A 148 4.44 -16.39 15.21
CA ASP A 148 3.71 -17.59 15.60
C ASP A 148 2.37 -17.17 16.22
N PHE A 149 1.28 -17.73 15.68
CA PHE A 149 -0.08 -17.39 16.09
C PHE A 149 -0.30 -17.62 17.60
N LYS A 150 0.06 -18.81 18.11
CA LYS A 150 -0.22 -19.15 19.51
C LYS A 150 0.65 -18.32 20.44
N ALA A 151 1.93 -18.17 20.13
CA ALA A 151 2.87 -17.38 20.92
C ALA A 151 2.42 -15.92 21.04
N GLU A 152 1.96 -15.30 19.94
CA GLU A 152 1.49 -13.91 19.97
C GLU A 152 0.22 -13.74 20.82
N PHE A 153 -0.79 -14.59 20.63
CA PHE A 153 -2.01 -14.50 21.45
C PHE A 153 -1.76 -14.91 22.92
N THR A 154 -0.84 -15.83 23.19
CA THR A 154 -0.40 -16.16 24.56
C THR A 154 0.37 -15.01 25.21
N ARG A 155 1.22 -14.27 24.47
CA ARG A 155 1.85 -13.01 24.93
C ARG A 155 0.79 -12.01 25.37
N GLN A 156 -0.30 -11.89 24.60
CA GLN A 156 -1.45 -11.05 24.95
C GLN A 156 -2.33 -11.61 26.08
N GLY A 157 -2.06 -12.82 26.58
CA GLY A 157 -2.71 -13.39 27.75
C GLY A 157 -3.78 -14.45 27.47
N VAL A 158 -3.96 -14.90 26.22
CA VAL A 158 -4.89 -15.99 25.89
C VAL A 158 -4.38 -17.31 26.47
N GLY A 159 -5.22 -17.96 27.29
CA GLY A 159 -4.90 -19.22 27.95
C GLY A 159 -4.00 -19.08 29.19
N SER A 160 -3.47 -17.88 29.45
CA SER A 160 -2.68 -17.55 30.65
C SER A 160 -3.46 -16.56 31.53
N ARG A 161 -3.36 -15.25 31.25
CA ARG A 161 -4.03 -14.17 31.99
C ARG A 161 -5.56 -14.19 31.84
N SER A 162 -6.09 -14.78 30.78
CA SER A 162 -7.52 -14.95 30.54
C SER A 162 -7.85 -16.34 30.00
N LYS A 163 -8.74 -17.04 30.69
CA LYS A 163 -9.32 -18.32 30.26
C LYS A 163 -10.63 -18.15 29.46
N ALA A 164 -11.08 -16.91 29.24
CA ALA A 164 -12.29 -16.61 28.49
C ALA A 164 -12.15 -16.84 26.97
N TRP A 165 -10.92 -17.11 26.50
CA TRP A 165 -10.57 -17.31 25.10
C TRP A 165 -9.89 -18.66 24.92
N ARG A 166 -10.14 -19.32 23.80
CA ARG A 166 -9.51 -20.59 23.40
C ARG A 166 -8.97 -20.51 21.98
N PHE A 167 -7.99 -21.36 21.69
CA PHE A 167 -7.57 -21.62 20.33
C PHE A 167 -8.54 -22.62 19.67
N SER A 168 -8.85 -22.38 18.40
CA SER A 168 -9.61 -23.29 17.53
C SER A 168 -8.82 -23.59 16.27
N ASP A 169 -8.79 -24.85 15.88
CA ASP A 169 -8.21 -25.39 14.65
C ASP A 169 -9.28 -25.66 13.58
N ILE A 170 -10.51 -25.17 13.77
CA ILE A 170 -11.63 -25.34 12.82
C ILE A 170 -11.29 -24.89 11.39
N ASN A 171 -10.35 -23.97 11.23
CA ASN A 171 -9.91 -23.47 9.93
C ASN A 171 -8.52 -23.96 9.52
N ALA A 172 -7.99 -25.03 10.13
CA ALA A 172 -6.64 -25.53 9.85
C ALA A 172 -6.44 -25.89 8.36
N LYS A 173 -7.53 -26.27 7.67
CA LYS A 173 -7.56 -26.55 6.22
C LYS A 173 -8.11 -25.40 5.37
N TYR A 174 -8.38 -24.25 5.99
CA TYR A 174 -8.96 -23.06 5.37
C TYR A 174 -10.36 -23.25 4.78
N GLU A 175 -11.11 -24.25 5.26
CA GLU A 175 -12.45 -24.60 4.76
C GLU A 175 -13.54 -23.68 5.31
N LEU A 176 -13.42 -23.22 6.56
CA LEU A 176 -14.40 -22.30 7.17
C LEU A 176 -14.31 -20.91 6.54
N SER A 177 -13.10 -20.41 6.36
CA SER A 177 -12.82 -19.17 5.64
C SER A 177 -11.46 -19.24 4.94
N PRO A 178 -11.44 -19.32 3.61
CA PRO A 178 -10.21 -19.42 2.82
C PRO A 178 -9.25 -18.24 2.94
N THR A 179 -9.73 -17.10 3.46
CA THR A 179 -9.01 -15.82 3.51
C THR A 179 -8.60 -15.41 4.92
N TYR A 180 -8.83 -16.28 5.90
CA TYR A 180 -8.49 -16.11 7.31
C TYR A 180 -7.33 -17.04 7.67
N PRO A 181 -6.66 -16.80 8.81
CA PRO A 181 -5.59 -17.68 9.26
C PRO A 181 -6.10 -19.10 9.55
N ALA A 182 -5.17 -20.06 9.55
CA ALA A 182 -5.46 -21.46 9.84
C ALA A 182 -5.99 -21.70 11.28
N LEU A 183 -5.63 -20.81 12.21
CA LEU A 183 -6.03 -20.87 13.61
C LEU A 183 -6.85 -19.64 14.00
N PHE A 184 -7.76 -19.82 14.95
CA PHE A 184 -8.49 -18.70 15.57
C PHE A 184 -8.31 -18.66 17.08
N ALA A 185 -8.36 -17.44 17.63
CA ALA A 185 -8.65 -17.20 19.03
C ALA A 185 -10.10 -16.72 19.15
N VAL A 186 -10.93 -17.50 19.84
CA VAL A 186 -12.39 -17.33 19.94
C VAL A 186 -12.84 -17.48 21.40
N PRO A 187 -14.03 -17.01 21.80
CA PRO A 187 -14.50 -17.18 23.17
C PRO A 187 -14.58 -18.66 23.56
N ALA A 188 -14.08 -19.01 24.75
CA ALA A 188 -13.98 -20.38 25.23
C ALA A 188 -15.35 -21.09 25.31
N ARG A 189 -16.41 -20.34 25.61
CA ARG A 189 -17.79 -20.85 25.71
C ARG A 189 -18.47 -21.15 24.37
N ILE A 190 -17.84 -20.80 23.24
CA ILE A 190 -18.38 -21.03 21.91
C ILE A 190 -17.75 -22.28 21.32
N SER A 191 -18.57 -23.23 20.88
CA SER A 191 -18.13 -24.46 20.21
C SER A 191 -17.85 -24.24 18.73
N ASP A 192 -17.00 -25.08 18.14
CA ASP A 192 -16.71 -25.04 16.70
C ASP A 192 -17.96 -25.27 15.84
N ALA A 193 -18.91 -26.10 16.29
CA ALA A 193 -20.20 -26.26 15.64
C ALA A 193 -20.97 -24.92 15.55
N THR A 194 -20.94 -24.10 16.60
CA THR A 194 -21.57 -22.77 16.59
C THR A 194 -20.87 -21.85 15.59
N LEU A 195 -19.54 -21.90 15.52
CA LEU A 195 -18.74 -21.13 14.54
C LEU A 195 -19.08 -21.51 13.09
N GLN A 196 -19.30 -22.81 12.80
CA GLN A 196 -19.69 -23.27 11.45
C GLN A 196 -20.99 -22.62 10.96
N TYR A 197 -21.99 -22.47 11.84
CA TYR A 197 -23.24 -21.81 11.49
C TYR A 197 -23.10 -20.29 11.44
N ALA A 198 -22.34 -19.69 12.36
CA ALA A 198 -22.07 -18.24 12.34
C ALA A 198 -21.32 -17.82 11.06
N ALA A 199 -20.37 -18.63 10.58
CA ALA A 199 -19.61 -18.36 9.36
C ALA A 199 -20.51 -18.22 8.12
N LYS A 200 -21.62 -18.98 8.03
CA LYS A 200 -22.58 -18.85 6.92
C LYS A 200 -23.29 -17.50 6.89
N TYR A 201 -23.35 -16.81 8.03
CA TYR A 201 -23.97 -15.49 8.17
C TYR A 201 -22.98 -14.33 7.99
N ARG A 202 -21.67 -14.61 7.95
CA ARG A 202 -20.64 -13.59 7.76
C ARG A 202 -20.07 -13.69 6.35
N SER A 203 -19.93 -12.55 5.67
CA SER A 203 -19.39 -12.53 4.31
C SER A 203 -18.05 -13.28 4.25
N LYS A 204 -17.92 -14.21 3.30
CA LYS A 204 -16.70 -15.04 3.08
C LYS A 204 -16.29 -15.90 4.29
N GLY A 205 -17.22 -16.21 5.19
CA GLY A 205 -16.94 -17.02 6.38
C GLY A 205 -16.07 -16.33 7.43
N ARG A 206 -15.82 -15.02 7.29
CA ARG A 206 -14.92 -14.25 8.17
C ARG A 206 -15.64 -13.87 9.47
N ILE A 207 -15.72 -14.86 10.36
CA ILE A 207 -16.36 -14.77 11.68
C ILE A 207 -15.69 -13.73 12.60
N PRO A 208 -16.38 -13.25 13.65
CA PRO A 208 -15.74 -12.49 14.73
C PRO A 208 -14.63 -13.31 15.42
N ALA A 209 -13.38 -12.92 15.19
CA ALA A 209 -12.19 -13.53 15.79
C ALA A 209 -11.35 -12.49 16.54
N LEU A 210 -10.67 -12.91 17.61
CA LEU A 210 -9.78 -12.03 18.39
C LEU A 210 -8.59 -11.57 17.54
N THR A 211 -8.25 -10.29 17.66
CA THR A 211 -7.02 -9.72 17.09
C THR A 211 -6.13 -9.11 18.18
N TYR A 212 -6.74 -8.57 19.25
CA TYR A 212 -6.02 -8.00 20.38
C TYR A 212 -6.74 -8.26 21.71
N LEU A 213 -5.98 -8.61 22.75
CA LEU A 213 -6.43 -8.66 24.14
C LEU A 213 -5.61 -7.71 25.01
N HIS A 214 -6.28 -6.67 25.54
CA HIS A 214 -5.63 -5.59 26.27
C HIS A 214 -5.01 -6.07 27.59
N TRP A 215 -3.80 -5.61 27.84
CA TRP A 215 -2.94 -6.16 28.88
C TRP A 215 -3.41 -5.88 30.31
N ALA A 216 -4.05 -4.73 30.55
CA ALA A 216 -4.47 -4.35 31.90
C ALA A 216 -5.85 -4.91 32.28
N ASN A 217 -6.81 -4.74 31.38
CA ASN A 217 -8.24 -4.86 31.67
C ASN A 217 -8.93 -5.98 30.87
N ARG A 218 -8.18 -6.75 30.05
CA ARG A 218 -8.71 -7.85 29.24
C ARG A 218 -9.75 -7.42 28.20
N GLY A 219 -9.87 -6.12 27.91
CA GLY A 219 -10.70 -5.59 26.82
C GLY A 219 -10.22 -6.15 25.49
N SER A 220 -11.15 -6.54 24.63
CA SER A 220 -10.79 -7.22 23.38
C SER A 220 -11.09 -6.35 22.17
N ILE A 221 -10.22 -6.42 21.17
CA ILE A 221 -10.54 -6.06 19.80
C ILE A 221 -10.74 -7.36 19.03
N THR A 222 -11.92 -7.52 18.41
CA THR A 222 -12.21 -8.60 17.49
C THR A 222 -12.47 -8.04 16.10
N ARG A 223 -12.28 -8.86 15.07
CA ARG A 223 -12.50 -8.47 13.67
C ARG A 223 -13.32 -9.50 12.92
N CYS A 224 -14.09 -9.05 11.93
CA CYS A 224 -14.91 -9.88 11.05
C CYS A 224 -15.21 -9.18 9.72
N ALA A 225 -15.95 -9.87 8.84
CA ALA A 225 -16.66 -9.23 7.73
C ALA A 225 -18.10 -8.85 8.13
N GLN A 226 -18.80 -8.13 7.25
CA GLN A 226 -20.19 -7.76 7.48
C GLN A 226 -21.09 -9.00 7.67
N PRO A 227 -22.19 -8.86 8.43
CA PRO A 227 -23.25 -9.86 8.45
C PRO A 227 -24.00 -9.89 7.11
N LEU A 228 -24.77 -10.96 6.87
CA LEU A 228 -25.56 -11.18 5.66
C LEU A 228 -27.08 -11.18 5.95
N PRO A 229 -27.65 -10.10 6.52
CA PRO A 229 -29.10 -10.01 6.72
C PRO A 229 -29.85 -9.91 5.38
N GLY A 230 -29.26 -9.23 4.39
CA GLY A 230 -29.90 -8.96 3.10
C GLY A 230 -31.25 -8.25 3.22
N LEU A 231 -31.98 -8.18 2.11
CA LEU A 231 -33.31 -7.54 2.07
C LEU A 231 -34.34 -8.23 2.99
N LYS A 232 -34.18 -9.54 3.24
CA LYS A 232 -35.06 -10.33 4.11
C LYS A 232 -34.80 -10.11 5.60
N GLN A 233 -33.81 -9.29 5.98
CA GLN A 233 -33.39 -9.09 7.37
C GLN A 233 -33.14 -10.43 8.10
N ALA A 234 -32.48 -11.37 7.41
CA ALA A 234 -32.15 -12.67 7.95
C ALA A 234 -31.32 -12.53 9.23
N ARG A 235 -31.51 -13.46 10.16
CA ARG A 235 -30.86 -13.49 11.47
C ARG A 235 -30.04 -14.76 11.64
N SER A 236 -29.04 -14.68 12.52
CA SER A 236 -28.27 -15.84 12.94
C SER A 236 -28.09 -15.82 14.45
N VAL A 237 -28.82 -16.69 15.15
CA VAL A 237 -28.71 -16.86 16.61
C VAL A 237 -27.30 -17.28 17.00
N GLN A 238 -26.60 -18.01 16.12
CA GLN A 238 -25.21 -18.43 16.35
C GLN A 238 -24.25 -17.24 16.28
N ASP A 239 -24.42 -16.31 15.32
CA ASP A 239 -23.63 -15.08 15.29
C ASP A 239 -23.94 -14.18 16.49
N GLU A 240 -25.22 -14.01 16.83
CA GLU A 240 -25.66 -13.27 18.03
C GLU A 240 -24.97 -13.81 19.31
N LYS A 241 -24.93 -15.13 19.49
CA LYS A 241 -24.24 -15.78 20.62
C LYS A 241 -22.72 -15.59 20.62
N VAL A 242 -22.08 -15.62 19.44
CA VAL A 242 -20.64 -15.36 19.31
C VAL A 242 -20.33 -13.94 19.76
N VAL A 243 -21.09 -12.94 19.28
CA VAL A 243 -20.90 -11.53 19.65
C VAL A 243 -21.17 -11.32 21.13
N GLU A 244 -22.25 -11.90 21.67
CA GLU A 244 -22.55 -11.87 23.10
C GLU A 244 -21.40 -12.46 23.93
N ALA A 245 -20.78 -13.56 23.48
CA ALA A 245 -19.66 -14.19 24.16
C ALA A 245 -18.39 -13.35 24.17
N ILE A 246 -18.13 -12.61 23.09
CA ILE A 246 -17.03 -11.66 23.02
C ILE A 246 -17.26 -10.55 24.05
N PHE A 247 -18.44 -9.93 24.02
CA PHE A 247 -18.79 -8.76 24.84
C PHE A 247 -19.04 -9.05 26.31
N SER A 248 -19.15 -10.33 26.69
CA SER A 248 -19.24 -10.77 28.08
C SER A 248 -17.94 -11.44 28.58
N SER A 249 -16.89 -11.49 27.76
CA SER A 249 -15.65 -12.22 28.10
C SER A 249 -14.95 -11.70 29.37
N HIS A 250 -15.16 -10.44 29.75
CA HIS A 250 -14.73 -9.91 31.06
C HIS A 250 -15.35 -10.61 32.26
N SER A 251 -16.62 -11.00 32.17
CA SER A 251 -17.36 -11.59 33.30
C SER A 251 -16.90 -13.01 33.62
N PHE A 252 -16.19 -13.65 32.69
CA PHE A 252 -15.70 -15.03 32.81
C PHE A 252 -14.18 -15.10 32.94
N ALA A 253 -13.55 -13.96 33.25
CA ALA A 253 -12.11 -13.83 33.18
C ALA A 253 -11.35 -14.45 34.37
N ASP A 254 -12.01 -14.83 35.48
CA ASP A 254 -11.41 -15.62 36.56
C ASP A 254 -12.43 -16.31 37.48
N THR A 255 -12.26 -17.62 37.69
CA THR A 255 -12.83 -18.38 38.83
C THR A 255 -11.74 -18.82 39.83
N GLN A 256 -10.52 -18.27 39.73
CA GLN A 256 -9.36 -18.72 40.53
C GLN A 256 -8.66 -17.63 41.36
N THR A 257 -9.18 -16.41 41.47
CA THR A 257 -9.03 -15.73 42.75
C THR A 257 -10.00 -16.44 43.69
N GLY A 258 -9.57 -16.88 44.87
CA GLY A 258 -10.37 -17.64 45.85
C GLY A 258 -11.58 -16.87 46.43
N SER A 259 -12.19 -16.00 45.64
CA SER A 259 -13.48 -15.39 45.93
C SER A 259 -14.54 -16.48 45.96
N PRO A 260 -15.33 -16.58 47.04
CA PRO A 260 -16.31 -17.63 47.20
C PRO A 260 -17.30 -17.60 46.04
N SER A 261 -17.63 -18.80 45.54
CA SER A 261 -18.74 -19.11 44.64
C SER A 261 -19.85 -18.06 44.67
N GLY A 262 -19.89 -17.17 43.67
CA GLY A 262 -21.01 -16.24 43.45
C GLY A 262 -20.64 -14.81 43.07
N SER A 263 -19.42 -14.32 43.29
CA SER A 263 -19.04 -12.97 42.87
C SER A 263 -18.45 -12.96 41.46
N ILE A 264 -19.20 -12.45 40.49
CA ILE A 264 -18.69 -12.06 39.17
C ILE A 264 -17.54 -11.08 39.42
N GLY A 265 -16.30 -11.50 39.17
CA GLY A 265 -15.14 -10.62 39.26
C GLY A 265 -15.20 -9.57 38.15
N ALA A 266 -16.03 -8.54 38.33
CA ALA A 266 -16.13 -7.45 37.38
C ALA A 266 -14.77 -6.76 37.27
N VAL A 267 -14.26 -6.63 36.04
CA VAL A 267 -13.06 -5.84 35.78
C VAL A 267 -13.34 -4.42 36.28
N TYR A 268 -12.55 -3.94 37.24
CA TYR A 268 -12.75 -2.61 37.82
C TYR A 268 -12.70 -1.54 36.73
N GLY A 269 -13.74 -0.69 36.67
CA GLY A 269 -13.88 0.34 35.64
C GLY A 269 -14.45 -0.14 34.30
N ALA A 270 -14.78 -1.41 34.13
CA ALA A 270 -15.50 -1.88 32.95
C ALA A 270 -16.88 -1.22 32.86
N THR A 271 -17.12 -0.55 31.74
CA THR A 271 -18.41 0.08 31.44
C THR A 271 -19.21 -0.80 30.47
N THR A 272 -20.50 -0.50 30.26
CA THR A 272 -21.36 -1.21 29.31
C THR A 272 -21.26 -0.63 27.88
N THR A 273 -20.09 -0.13 27.47
CA THR A 273 -19.90 0.57 26.19
C THR A 273 -19.29 -0.29 25.09
N ASN A 274 -19.61 -1.58 25.06
CA ASN A 274 -19.21 -2.46 23.95
C ASN A 274 -19.59 -1.87 22.60
N LEU A 275 -18.68 -1.97 21.63
CA LEU A 275 -18.78 -1.25 20.37
C LEU A 275 -18.72 -2.21 19.19
N ILE A 276 -19.67 -2.09 18.28
CA ILE A 276 -19.58 -2.64 16.92
C ILE A 276 -19.18 -1.47 16.01
N VAL A 277 -17.99 -1.55 15.43
CA VAL A 277 -17.45 -0.54 14.53
C VAL A 277 -17.61 -1.02 13.10
N ASP A 278 -18.51 -0.39 12.36
CA ASP A 278 -18.58 -0.51 10.91
C ASP A 278 -17.71 0.60 10.31
N ALA A 279 -16.60 0.23 9.68
CA ALA A 279 -15.65 1.21 9.15
C ALA A 279 -16.24 2.06 8.01
N ARG A 280 -17.36 1.66 7.41
CA ARG A 280 -17.93 2.32 6.23
C ARG A 280 -18.65 3.63 6.56
N PRO A 281 -18.85 4.51 5.57
CA PRO A 281 -19.92 5.49 5.60
C PRO A 281 -21.28 4.81 5.69
N THR A 282 -22.22 5.42 6.43
CA THR A 282 -23.57 4.90 6.63
C THR A 282 -24.28 4.60 5.30
N THR A 283 -24.13 5.47 4.29
CA THR A 283 -24.70 5.29 2.95
C THR A 283 -24.21 4.00 2.29
N ASN A 284 -22.90 3.76 2.34
CA ASN A 284 -22.29 2.55 1.79
C ASN A 284 -22.68 1.29 2.58
N ALA A 285 -22.86 1.39 3.90
CA ALA A 285 -23.36 0.30 4.72
C ALA A 285 -24.81 -0.06 4.34
N VAL A 286 -25.68 0.93 4.18
CA VAL A 286 -27.08 0.71 3.77
C VAL A 286 -27.17 0.14 2.34
N ALA A 287 -26.34 0.62 1.41
CA ALA A 287 -26.34 0.12 0.03
C ALA A 287 -26.03 -1.39 -0.07
N THR A 288 -25.31 -1.97 0.89
CA THR A 288 -24.98 -3.40 0.86
C THR A 288 -26.16 -4.35 1.16
N TYR A 289 -27.25 -3.88 1.78
CA TYR A 289 -28.46 -4.69 1.98
C TYR A 289 -29.03 -5.23 0.65
N ALA A 290 -28.99 -4.42 -0.40
CA ALA A 290 -29.45 -4.79 -1.73
C ALA A 290 -28.63 -5.93 -2.36
N ARG A 291 -27.38 -6.14 -1.92
CA ARG A 291 -26.48 -7.20 -2.39
C ARG A 291 -26.39 -8.38 -1.41
N GLY A 292 -27.33 -8.49 -0.48
CA GLY A 292 -27.37 -9.56 0.53
C GLY A 292 -26.51 -9.32 1.77
N GLY A 293 -25.71 -8.25 1.82
CA GLY A 293 -24.96 -7.83 3.00
C GLY A 293 -25.79 -6.99 3.96
N GLY A 294 -25.12 -6.15 4.76
CA GLY A 294 -25.78 -5.21 5.66
C GLY A 294 -24.96 -4.93 6.91
N THR A 295 -25.66 -4.68 8.02
CA THR A 295 -25.10 -4.42 9.34
C THR A 295 -26.01 -5.02 10.41
N GLU A 296 -25.47 -5.21 11.61
CA GLU A 296 -26.14 -5.78 12.77
C GLU A 296 -27.38 -4.96 13.17
N ASN A 297 -28.52 -5.63 13.37
CA ASN A 297 -29.74 -5.02 13.89
C ASN A 297 -29.69 -4.98 15.43
N MET A 298 -29.62 -3.79 16.03
CA MET A 298 -29.42 -3.62 17.47
C MET A 298 -30.57 -4.17 18.34
N ASP A 299 -31.73 -4.49 17.77
CA ASP A 299 -32.80 -5.23 18.49
C ASP A 299 -32.36 -6.64 18.91
N HIS A 300 -31.36 -7.19 18.22
CA HIS A 300 -30.85 -8.56 18.42
C HIS A 300 -29.45 -8.59 19.02
N TYR A 301 -28.64 -7.54 18.79
CA TYR A 301 -27.30 -7.40 19.36
C TYR A 301 -27.36 -6.45 20.57
N LYS A 302 -27.70 -7.02 21.74
CA LYS A 302 -27.91 -6.28 22.98
C LYS A 302 -26.59 -5.99 23.71
N GLY A 303 -26.59 -4.97 24.57
CA GLY A 303 -25.44 -4.65 25.43
C GLY A 303 -24.24 -4.05 24.69
N CYS A 304 -24.46 -3.55 23.47
CA CYS A 304 -23.48 -2.83 22.67
C CYS A 304 -24.13 -1.69 21.87
N ARG A 305 -23.29 -0.80 21.37
CA ARG A 305 -23.68 0.25 20.41
C ARG A 305 -22.95 0.03 19.10
N LYS A 306 -23.52 0.58 18.02
CA LYS A 306 -22.89 0.58 16.71
C LYS A 306 -22.38 1.98 16.36
N ALA A 307 -21.19 2.06 15.77
CA ALA A 307 -20.62 3.30 15.25
C ALA A 307 -20.14 3.12 13.80
N TYR A 308 -20.34 4.16 12.98
CA TYR A 308 -19.89 4.21 11.59
C TYR A 308 -18.71 5.17 11.48
N MET A 309 -17.59 4.73 10.91
CA MET A 309 -16.36 5.55 10.85
C MET A 309 -16.28 6.44 9.62
N GLY A 310 -17.09 6.22 8.58
CA GLY A 310 -17.04 7.08 7.38
C GLY A 310 -15.81 6.86 6.49
N ILE A 311 -15.13 5.71 6.60
CA ILE A 311 -13.94 5.43 5.79
C ILE A 311 -14.36 4.89 4.41
N GLU A 312 -14.11 5.72 3.41
CA GLU A 312 -14.44 5.47 2.01
C GLU A 312 -13.81 4.19 1.45
N ASN A 313 -14.32 3.73 0.31
CA ASN A 313 -13.88 2.47 -0.30
C ASN A 313 -12.54 2.62 -1.06
N ILE A 314 -12.03 1.48 -1.53
CA ILE A 314 -10.74 1.38 -2.24
C ILE A 314 -10.63 2.26 -3.50
N HIS A 315 -11.75 2.55 -4.17
CA HIS A 315 -11.75 3.37 -5.39
C HIS A 315 -11.55 4.85 -5.05
N VAL A 316 -12.21 5.33 -4.00
CA VAL A 316 -12.00 6.71 -3.51
C VAL A 316 -10.54 6.91 -3.07
N MET A 317 -9.94 5.94 -2.38
CA MET A 317 -8.55 6.02 -1.96
C MET A 317 -7.57 5.98 -3.14
N ARG A 318 -7.86 5.19 -4.17
CA ARG A 318 -7.09 5.20 -5.43
C ARG A 318 -7.19 6.57 -6.12
N ASP A 319 -8.39 7.13 -6.22
CA ASP A 319 -8.58 8.43 -6.85
C ASP A 319 -7.95 9.56 -6.03
N SER A 320 -7.89 9.42 -4.70
CA SER A 320 -7.20 10.35 -3.81
C SER A 320 -5.70 10.36 -4.09
N ILE A 321 -5.05 9.19 -4.10
CA ILE A 321 -3.61 9.12 -4.36
C ILE A 321 -3.24 9.52 -5.80
N ASN A 322 -4.09 9.20 -6.78
CA ASN A 322 -3.87 9.66 -8.16
C ASN A 322 -3.87 11.18 -8.28
N ARG A 323 -4.70 11.90 -7.50
CA ARG A 323 -4.67 13.37 -7.47
C ARG A 323 -3.38 13.93 -6.86
N ILE A 324 -2.82 13.26 -5.84
CA ILE A 324 -1.51 13.61 -5.28
C ILE A 324 -0.44 13.43 -6.35
N VAL A 325 -0.44 12.25 -6.97
CA VAL A 325 0.48 11.92 -8.04
C VAL A 325 0.43 12.98 -9.12
N ASP A 326 -0.75 13.30 -9.66
CA ASP A 326 -0.92 14.32 -10.70
C ASP A 326 -0.41 15.72 -10.29
N ALA A 327 -0.58 16.11 -9.02
CA ALA A 327 -0.04 17.37 -8.50
C ALA A 327 1.49 17.35 -8.44
N LEU A 328 2.10 16.25 -8.00
CA LEU A 328 3.55 16.05 -8.03
C LEU A 328 4.07 16.07 -9.48
N ARG A 329 3.37 15.39 -10.40
CA ARG A 329 3.72 15.34 -11.84
C ARG A 329 3.78 16.72 -12.47
N ALA A 330 2.77 17.55 -12.18
CA ALA A 330 2.68 18.90 -12.73
C ALA A 330 3.84 19.78 -12.25
N ALA A 331 4.38 19.49 -11.08
CA ALA A 331 5.48 20.24 -10.50
C ALA A 331 6.86 19.73 -10.96
N ASP A 332 6.97 18.52 -11.55
CA ASP A 332 8.22 17.88 -11.96
C ASP A 332 9.06 18.77 -12.90
N GLU A 333 10.38 18.59 -12.82
CA GLU A 333 11.29 19.28 -13.73
C GLU A 333 11.11 18.79 -15.18
N PRO A 334 11.17 19.70 -16.17
CA PRO A 334 11.04 19.31 -17.56
C PRO A 334 12.19 18.38 -17.97
N THR A 335 11.85 17.33 -18.71
CA THR A 335 12.83 16.41 -19.29
C THR A 335 13.57 17.10 -20.43
N THR A 336 14.84 17.44 -20.20
CA THR A 336 15.71 18.13 -21.18
C THR A 336 17.05 17.44 -21.37
N PHE A 337 17.42 16.52 -20.48
CA PHE A 337 18.72 15.83 -20.44
C PHE A 337 19.90 16.80 -20.48
N GLY A 338 19.76 17.97 -19.83
CA GLY A 338 20.79 19.00 -19.79
C GLY A 338 21.00 19.74 -21.13
N LEU A 339 20.14 19.52 -22.13
CA LEU A 339 20.23 20.18 -23.43
C LEU A 339 19.40 21.47 -23.49
N ASP A 340 19.87 22.44 -24.28
CA ASP A 340 19.11 23.63 -24.65
C ASP A 340 18.13 23.27 -25.77
N VAL A 341 16.84 23.13 -25.44
CA VAL A 341 15.78 22.66 -26.34
C VAL A 341 14.74 23.76 -26.58
N GLY A 342 14.64 24.24 -27.83
CA GLY A 342 13.70 25.27 -28.29
C GLY A 342 13.90 26.68 -27.68
N PRO A 343 13.17 27.73 -28.13
CA PRO A 343 13.42 29.14 -27.81
C PRO A 343 13.06 29.51 -26.34
N ARG A 344 13.59 28.79 -25.38
CA ARG A 344 13.50 29.04 -23.94
C ARG A 344 14.83 29.57 -23.43
N ARG A 345 15.14 30.83 -23.74
CA ARG A 345 15.76 31.63 -22.67
C ARG A 345 14.70 31.76 -21.59
N ILE A 346 15.04 31.30 -20.38
CA ILE A 346 14.18 31.13 -19.21
C ILE A 346 13.45 29.76 -19.23
N ALA A 347 14.12 28.70 -18.78
CA ALA A 347 13.39 27.67 -18.03
C ALA A 347 12.65 28.42 -16.92
N PRO A 348 11.31 28.30 -16.77
CA PRO A 348 10.69 28.84 -15.59
C PRO A 348 11.38 28.17 -14.40
N ALA A 349 11.73 28.99 -13.40
CA ALA A 349 12.16 28.50 -12.09
C ALA A 349 11.26 27.33 -11.66
N LYS A 350 11.86 26.33 -11.01
CA LYS A 350 11.22 25.16 -10.38
C LYS A 350 9.71 25.40 -10.16
N GLN A 351 8.85 24.75 -10.94
CA GLN A 351 7.41 25.04 -10.85
C GLN A 351 6.94 24.78 -9.41
N PRO A 352 6.25 25.73 -8.77
CA PRO A 352 5.78 25.53 -7.41
C PRO A 352 4.76 24.40 -7.39
N LEU A 353 4.77 23.63 -6.30
CA LEU A 353 3.79 22.56 -6.08
C LEU A 353 2.40 23.19 -5.92
N ASP A 354 1.41 22.71 -6.70
CA ASP A 354 0.01 23.17 -6.55
C ASP A 354 -0.60 22.60 -5.26
N ILE A 355 -0.46 23.37 -4.18
CA ILE A 355 -1.01 23.03 -2.85
C ILE A 355 -2.53 22.89 -2.90
N ALA A 356 -3.23 23.65 -3.75
CA ALA A 356 -4.68 23.53 -3.89
C ALA A 356 -5.06 22.20 -4.56
N ALA A 357 -4.29 21.73 -5.55
CA ALA A 357 -4.46 20.38 -6.11
C ALA A 357 -4.24 19.29 -5.07
N LEU A 358 -3.21 19.42 -4.23
CA LEU A 358 -2.98 18.49 -3.12
C LEU A 358 -4.15 18.48 -2.13
N LYS A 359 -4.68 19.63 -1.74
CA LYS A 359 -5.87 19.71 -0.86
C LYS A 359 -7.10 19.04 -1.48
N ARG A 360 -7.31 19.17 -2.79
CA ARG A 360 -8.39 18.48 -3.53
C ARG A 360 -8.26 16.95 -3.54
N SER A 361 -7.07 16.39 -3.24
CA SER A 361 -6.91 14.93 -3.09
C SER A 361 -7.70 14.36 -1.92
N ASN A 362 -8.00 15.17 -0.89
CA ASN A 362 -8.55 14.72 0.40
C ASN A 362 -7.68 13.70 1.16
N TRP A 363 -6.42 13.48 0.77
CA TRP A 363 -5.58 12.44 1.39
C TRP A 363 -5.47 12.60 2.90
N LEU A 364 -5.05 13.78 3.38
CA LEU A 364 -4.96 14.07 4.82
C LEU A 364 -6.30 13.94 5.55
N ARG A 365 -7.41 14.28 4.89
CA ARG A 365 -8.75 14.07 5.47
C ARG A 365 -9.05 12.58 5.65
N HIS A 366 -8.68 11.75 4.69
CA HIS A 366 -8.83 10.29 4.82
C HIS A 366 -7.96 9.71 5.95
N LEU A 367 -6.72 10.21 6.12
CA LEU A 367 -5.87 9.83 7.25
C LEU A 367 -6.49 10.26 8.58
N ALA A 368 -7.00 11.49 8.67
CA ALA A 368 -7.65 11.99 9.88
C ALA A 368 -8.86 11.13 10.28
N THR A 369 -9.68 10.69 9.33
CA THR A 369 -10.81 9.78 9.59
C THR A 369 -10.33 8.40 10.08
N LEU A 370 -9.23 7.85 9.52
CA LEU A 370 -8.65 6.60 10.01
C LEU A 370 -8.12 6.74 11.45
N LEU A 371 -7.41 7.82 11.74
CA LEU A 371 -6.88 8.12 13.06
C LEU A 371 -7.99 8.39 14.09
N GLU A 372 -9.10 9.02 13.68
CA GLU A 372 -10.28 9.20 14.52
C GLU A 372 -10.90 7.86 14.92
N GLY A 373 -11.06 6.94 13.96
CA GLY A 373 -11.53 5.59 14.24
C GLY A 373 -10.60 4.82 15.19
N ALA A 374 -9.28 4.89 14.95
CA ALA A 374 -8.29 4.27 15.84
C ALA A 374 -8.32 4.87 17.26
N ALA A 375 -8.46 6.20 17.38
CA ALA A 375 -8.57 6.89 18.66
C ALA A 375 -9.84 6.48 19.42
N LEU A 376 -10.99 6.36 18.72
CA LEU A 376 -12.24 5.89 19.32
C LEU A 376 -12.09 4.47 19.88
N ILE A 377 -11.51 3.55 19.10
CA ILE A 377 -11.29 2.16 19.51
C ILE A 377 -10.35 2.12 20.73
N THR A 378 -9.23 2.85 20.65
CA THR A 378 -8.23 2.94 21.73
C THR A 378 -8.86 3.43 23.04
N ARG A 379 -9.64 4.52 22.99
CA ARG A 379 -10.34 5.05 24.17
C ARG A 379 -11.39 4.08 24.72
N ASN A 380 -12.15 3.41 23.85
CA ASN A 380 -13.15 2.44 24.31
C ASN A 380 -12.52 1.23 25.00
N VAL A 381 -11.41 0.72 24.46
CA VAL A 381 -10.70 -0.44 25.02
C VAL A 381 -9.95 -0.07 26.29
N HIS A 382 -9.21 1.04 26.28
CA HIS A 382 -8.32 1.40 27.39
C HIS A 382 -9.04 2.14 28.51
N ILE A 383 -9.79 3.20 28.18
CA ILE A 383 -10.40 4.10 29.17
C ILE A 383 -11.75 3.54 29.64
N ALA A 384 -12.63 3.17 28.71
CA ALA A 384 -13.95 2.65 29.04
C ALA A 384 -13.92 1.16 29.45
N SER A 385 -12.74 0.53 29.38
CA SER A 385 -12.51 -0.89 29.67
C SER A 385 -13.59 -1.77 29.05
N SER A 386 -13.84 -1.58 27.75
CA SER A 386 -14.91 -2.22 26.98
C SER A 386 -14.38 -2.88 25.71
N HIS A 387 -15.18 -3.76 25.13
CA HIS A 387 -14.81 -4.50 23.93
C HIS A 387 -15.14 -3.72 22.64
N ALA A 388 -14.39 -3.99 21.56
CA ALA A 388 -14.69 -3.49 20.22
C ALA A 388 -14.66 -4.63 19.20
N MET A 389 -15.73 -4.77 18.40
CA MET A 389 -15.78 -5.64 17.25
C MET A 389 -15.74 -4.80 15.97
N LEU A 390 -14.74 -5.02 15.14
CA LEU A 390 -14.47 -4.23 13.94
C LEU A 390 -14.87 -5.00 12.68
N HIS A 391 -15.61 -4.36 11.79
CA HIS A 391 -15.82 -4.87 10.44
C HIS A 391 -15.94 -3.75 9.43
N CYS A 392 -16.02 -4.12 8.16
CA CYS A 392 -16.44 -3.26 7.06
C CYS A 392 -17.32 -4.10 6.15
N SER A 393 -17.12 -4.07 4.83
CA SER A 393 -17.74 -5.05 3.92
C SER A 393 -17.07 -6.42 4.05
N ASP A 394 -15.80 -6.53 3.63
CA ASP A 394 -15.08 -7.82 3.58
C ASP A 394 -14.14 -8.07 4.77
N GLY A 395 -13.85 -7.06 5.58
CA GLY A 395 -13.05 -7.24 6.79
C GLY A 395 -11.53 -7.39 6.58
N TRP A 396 -10.99 -7.00 5.42
CA TRP A 396 -9.56 -7.14 5.10
C TRP A 396 -8.83 -5.84 4.68
N ASP A 397 -9.56 -4.73 4.46
CA ASP A 397 -8.97 -3.43 4.10
C ASP A 397 -9.01 -2.49 5.32
N ARG A 398 -10.10 -1.71 5.44
CA ARG A 398 -10.33 -0.75 6.54
C ARG A 398 -10.31 -1.38 7.92
N THR A 399 -10.77 -2.63 8.02
CA THR A 399 -10.72 -3.39 9.27
C THR A 399 -9.28 -3.68 9.71
N SER A 400 -8.39 -4.02 8.78
CA SER A 400 -6.95 -4.20 9.07
C SER A 400 -6.31 -2.87 9.47
N GLN A 401 -6.65 -1.77 8.78
CA GLN A 401 -6.18 -0.42 9.14
C GLN A 401 -6.57 -0.07 10.57
N LEU A 402 -7.86 -0.16 10.93
CA LEU A 402 -8.36 0.21 12.25
C LEU A 402 -7.81 -0.70 13.37
N ALA A 403 -7.78 -2.02 13.14
CA ALA A 403 -7.25 -2.98 14.11
C ALA A 403 -5.77 -2.70 14.40
N ALA A 404 -4.95 -2.66 13.36
CA ALA A 404 -3.51 -2.45 13.50
C ALA A 404 -3.17 -1.07 14.08
N LEU A 405 -3.86 0.00 13.69
CA LEU A 405 -3.62 1.35 14.24
C LEU A 405 -3.99 1.44 15.72
N ALA A 406 -5.11 0.83 16.13
CA ALA A 406 -5.47 0.76 17.54
C ALA A 406 -4.44 -0.04 18.34
N GLU A 407 -3.95 -1.16 17.78
CA GLU A 407 -2.91 -1.98 18.41
C GLU A 407 -1.58 -1.23 18.57
N VAL A 408 -1.14 -0.45 17.58
CA VAL A 408 0.05 0.43 17.71
C VAL A 408 -0.11 1.43 18.88
N CYS A 409 -1.33 1.93 19.10
CA CYS A 409 -1.61 2.85 20.20
C CYS A 409 -1.70 2.14 21.56
N LEU A 410 -2.20 0.89 21.60
CA LEU A 410 -2.53 0.17 22.83
C LEU A 410 -1.40 -0.69 23.40
N ASP A 411 -0.47 -1.15 22.56
CA ASP A 411 0.58 -2.09 22.95
C ASP A 411 1.97 -1.60 22.52
N PRO A 412 2.84 -1.22 23.48
CA PRO A 412 4.23 -0.85 23.22
C PRO A 412 5.02 -1.87 22.41
N TYR A 413 4.69 -3.16 22.50
CA TYR A 413 5.38 -4.20 21.75
C TYR A 413 5.36 -3.91 20.24
N TYR A 414 4.22 -3.48 19.69
CA TYR A 414 4.09 -3.20 18.26
C TYR A 414 4.78 -1.91 17.79
N ARG A 415 5.39 -1.16 18.71
CA ARG A 415 6.24 0.00 18.42
C ARG A 415 7.73 -0.35 18.39
N THR A 416 8.07 -1.60 18.66
CA THR A 416 9.39 -2.20 18.37
C THR A 416 9.45 -2.65 16.91
N MET A 417 10.63 -2.74 16.30
CA MET A 417 10.82 -3.26 14.93
C MET A 417 10.29 -4.68 14.79
N LYS A 418 10.61 -5.56 15.75
CA LYS A 418 10.13 -6.94 15.75
C LYS A 418 8.62 -7.02 15.94
N GLY A 419 8.08 -6.27 16.90
CA GLY A 419 6.65 -6.26 17.14
C GLY A 419 5.87 -5.65 15.97
N PHE A 420 6.38 -4.62 15.32
CA PHE A 420 5.77 -4.07 14.10
C PHE A 420 5.74 -5.10 12.97
N ALA A 421 6.82 -5.85 12.77
CA ALA A 421 6.84 -6.98 11.82
C ALA A 421 5.79 -8.04 12.17
N VAL A 422 5.66 -8.42 13.45
CA VAL A 422 4.61 -9.33 13.94
C VAL A 422 3.20 -8.75 13.71
N LEU A 423 2.99 -7.46 13.92
CA LEU A 423 1.71 -6.80 13.67
C LEU A 423 1.33 -6.87 12.19
N VAL A 424 2.28 -6.63 11.28
CA VAL A 424 2.06 -6.75 9.83
C VAL A 424 1.77 -8.20 9.44
N GLU A 425 2.55 -9.16 9.94
CA GLU A 425 2.31 -10.60 9.72
C GLU A 425 0.95 -11.06 10.24
N LYS A 426 0.53 -10.56 11.40
CA LYS A 426 -0.77 -10.88 11.99
C LYS A 426 -1.91 -10.19 11.24
N ASP A 427 -2.01 -8.87 11.34
CA ASP A 427 -3.23 -8.13 11.01
C ASP A 427 -3.44 -7.84 9.52
N TRP A 428 -2.37 -7.97 8.73
CA TRP A 428 -2.42 -7.77 7.29
C TRP A 428 -2.24 -9.07 6.55
N LEU A 429 -1.16 -9.79 6.81
CA LEU A 429 -0.84 -11.00 6.05
C LEU A 429 -1.76 -12.15 6.47
N SER A 430 -1.73 -12.59 7.73
CA SER A 430 -2.48 -13.78 8.16
C SER A 430 -4.00 -13.58 8.06
N PHE A 431 -4.48 -12.38 8.38
CA PHE A 431 -5.89 -12.00 8.23
C PHE A 431 -6.31 -11.66 6.77
N GLY A 432 -5.44 -11.82 5.79
CA GLY A 432 -5.79 -11.87 4.37
C GLY A 432 -6.12 -10.53 3.73
N HIS A 433 -5.34 -9.48 4.04
CA HIS A 433 -5.27 -8.31 3.18
C HIS A 433 -4.77 -8.72 1.80
N ARG A 434 -5.47 -8.26 0.76
CA ARG A 434 -5.27 -8.71 -0.63
C ARG A 434 -4.09 -7.98 -1.29
N PHE A 435 -2.88 -8.15 -0.78
CA PHE A 435 -1.69 -7.42 -1.24
C PHE A 435 -1.45 -7.54 -2.75
N ALA A 436 -1.52 -8.75 -3.31
CA ALA A 436 -1.32 -8.94 -4.75
C ALA A 436 -2.30 -8.11 -5.60
N ASP A 437 -3.58 -8.04 -5.20
CA ASP A 437 -4.59 -7.24 -5.91
C ASP A 437 -4.44 -5.73 -5.64
N ARG A 438 -4.18 -5.34 -4.39
CA ARG A 438 -4.10 -3.94 -3.97
C ARG A 438 -2.87 -3.24 -4.53
N CYS A 439 -1.75 -3.94 -4.60
CA CYS A 439 -0.50 -3.43 -5.11
C CYS A 439 -0.31 -3.68 -6.61
N GLY A 440 -0.94 -4.71 -7.19
CA GLY A 440 -0.86 -4.99 -8.63
C GLY A 440 0.56 -5.37 -9.08
N HIS A 441 1.19 -6.32 -8.39
CA HIS A 441 2.59 -6.75 -8.58
C HIS A 441 2.91 -7.29 -9.99
N GLY A 442 1.91 -7.69 -10.77
CA GLY A 442 2.09 -8.20 -12.13
C GLY A 442 2.20 -7.12 -13.21
N GLY A 443 2.08 -5.83 -12.87
CA GLY A 443 2.00 -4.75 -13.86
C GLY A 443 0.77 -4.86 -14.77
N PHE A 444 0.54 -3.86 -15.62
CA PHE A 444 -0.55 -3.88 -16.59
C PHE A 444 -0.09 -3.28 -17.92
N VAL A 445 -0.52 -3.84 -19.04
CA VAL A 445 -0.19 -3.29 -20.38
C VAL A 445 -0.52 -1.80 -20.48
N LYS A 446 -1.62 -1.37 -19.88
CA LYS A 446 -2.06 0.03 -19.89
C LYS A 446 -1.14 1.00 -19.13
N HIS A 447 -0.17 0.51 -18.35
CA HIS A 447 0.89 1.35 -17.80
C HIS A 447 1.93 1.74 -18.85
N PHE A 448 1.86 1.20 -20.07
CA PHE A 448 2.75 1.52 -21.18
C PHE A 448 2.01 2.34 -22.22
N VAL A 449 2.39 3.61 -22.37
CA VAL A 449 1.69 4.59 -23.21
C VAL A 449 2.67 5.23 -24.20
N THR A 450 2.21 5.44 -25.43
CA THR A 450 2.91 6.27 -26.41
C THR A 450 2.18 7.60 -26.52
N ALA A 451 2.91 8.71 -26.36
CA ALA A 451 2.40 10.04 -26.64
C ALA A 451 2.01 10.14 -28.12
N ALA A 452 0.82 10.64 -28.44
CA ALA A 452 0.50 10.99 -29.82
C ALA A 452 1.43 12.14 -30.26
N GLY A 453 2.43 11.82 -31.08
CA GLY A 453 3.10 12.80 -31.93
C GLY A 453 2.21 13.13 -33.11
N HIS A 454 2.36 14.31 -33.70
CA HIS A 454 1.78 14.62 -35.01
C HIS A 454 2.02 13.45 -35.96
N ALA A 455 0.97 12.69 -36.25
CA ALA A 455 0.96 11.80 -37.38
C ALA A 455 1.12 12.70 -38.61
N ASP A 456 2.19 12.49 -39.37
CA ASP A 456 2.21 12.89 -40.77
C ASP A 456 1.01 12.18 -41.40
N SER A 457 -0.01 12.95 -41.74
CA SER A 457 -1.18 12.47 -42.43
C SER A 457 -0.78 12.16 -43.87
N SER A 458 -0.50 10.89 -44.15
CA SER A 458 -0.51 10.36 -45.51
C SER A 458 -1.26 9.03 -45.50
N GLU A 459 -2.55 9.14 -45.88
CA GLU A 459 -3.33 8.17 -46.68
C GLU A 459 -3.64 6.81 -46.00
N GLU A 460 -4.84 6.22 -46.02
CA GLU A 460 -6.00 6.31 -46.93
C GLU A 460 -7.32 6.23 -46.14
N GLU A 461 -8.34 6.95 -46.61
CA GLU A 461 -9.74 6.82 -46.20
C GLU A 461 -10.35 5.54 -46.77
N ASP A 462 -11.10 4.79 -45.97
CA ASP A 462 -12.29 4.07 -46.44
C ASP A 462 -13.23 3.68 -45.27
N GLY A 463 -14.42 4.30 -45.28
CA GLY A 463 -15.71 3.62 -45.07
C GLY A 463 -16.26 3.29 -43.66
N ASP A 464 -17.19 4.14 -43.20
CA ASP A 464 -18.46 3.88 -42.48
C ASP A 464 -18.50 3.18 -41.09
N ASP A 465 -18.75 3.97 -40.02
CA ASP A 465 -20.05 4.03 -39.30
C ASP A 465 -20.04 5.13 -38.19
N PRO A 466 -21.19 5.68 -37.74
CA PRO A 466 -21.28 6.98 -37.07
C PRO A 466 -21.39 6.95 -35.52
N GLU A 467 -21.30 8.17 -34.97
CA GLU A 467 -21.68 8.63 -33.62
C GLU A 467 -20.64 8.59 -32.49
N GLY A 468 -20.03 9.76 -32.27
CA GLY A 468 -19.25 10.07 -31.06
C GLY A 468 -18.30 11.26 -31.18
N VAL A 469 -18.56 12.24 -32.05
CA VAL A 469 -17.67 13.40 -32.23
C VAL A 469 -17.87 14.38 -31.09
N ILE A 470 -16.92 14.42 -30.16
CA ILE A 470 -16.75 15.52 -29.21
C ILE A 470 -15.66 16.42 -29.79
N ASN A 471 -16.03 17.63 -30.20
CA ASN A 471 -15.12 18.61 -30.79
C ASN A 471 -13.93 18.90 -29.87
N ALA A 472 -12.72 18.55 -30.31
CA ALA A 472 -11.49 19.10 -29.75
C ALA A 472 -11.30 20.54 -30.25
N PRO A 473 -10.87 21.50 -29.42
CA PRO A 473 -10.59 22.85 -29.88
C PRO A 473 -9.38 22.85 -30.83
N GLN A 474 -9.55 23.44 -32.01
CA GLN A 474 -8.46 23.75 -32.95
C GLN A 474 -7.39 24.58 -32.23
N ALA A 475 -6.21 23.99 -32.03
CA ALA A 475 -5.06 24.67 -31.44
C ALA A 475 -4.11 25.17 -32.54
N VAL A 476 -3.94 26.49 -32.58
CA VAL A 476 -2.94 27.18 -33.39
C VAL A 476 -1.54 26.89 -32.83
N GLY A 477 -0.57 26.70 -33.74
CA GLY A 477 0.72 26.05 -33.51
C GLY A 477 1.59 26.57 -32.36
N GLY A 478 2.30 25.63 -31.72
CA GLY A 478 3.39 25.88 -30.77
C GLY A 478 3.64 24.67 -29.86
N ALA A 479 4.91 24.36 -29.56
CA ALA A 479 5.32 23.25 -28.69
C ALA A 479 4.70 23.29 -27.27
N SER A 480 4.26 24.46 -26.80
CA SER A 480 3.54 24.62 -25.52
C SER A 480 2.11 24.09 -25.56
N ALA A 481 1.43 24.14 -26.71
CA ALA A 481 0.10 23.58 -26.88
C ALA A 481 0.16 22.04 -26.93
N ALA A 482 1.18 21.48 -27.59
CA ALA A 482 1.42 20.03 -27.60
C ALA A 482 1.78 19.49 -26.21
N ALA A 483 2.60 20.21 -25.42
CA ALA A 483 2.90 19.83 -24.04
C ALA A 483 1.64 19.88 -23.15
N ASN A 484 0.83 20.93 -23.24
CA ASN A 484 -0.41 21.03 -22.46
C ASN A 484 -1.46 20.00 -22.90
N ALA A 485 -1.56 19.71 -24.19
CA ALA A 485 -2.41 18.64 -24.72
C ALA A 485 -1.93 17.26 -24.28
N PHE A 486 -0.61 17.03 -24.24
CA PHE A 486 0.01 15.80 -23.75
C PHE A 486 -0.18 15.62 -22.23
N TRP A 487 -0.03 16.67 -21.44
CA TRP A 487 -0.35 16.67 -20.01
C TRP A 487 -1.85 16.43 -19.77
N GLY A 488 -2.72 17.03 -20.59
CA GLY A 488 -4.16 16.74 -20.58
C GLY A 488 -4.48 15.28 -20.93
N PHE A 489 -3.81 14.72 -21.95
CA PHE A 489 -3.98 13.34 -22.40
C PHE A 489 -3.51 12.32 -21.36
N THR A 490 -2.33 12.50 -20.78
CA THR A 490 -1.81 11.61 -19.73
C THR A 490 -2.64 11.68 -18.45
N LYS A 491 -3.12 12.86 -18.08
CA LYS A 491 -4.09 13.05 -16.97
C LYS A 491 -5.42 12.35 -17.24
N GLN A 492 -5.91 12.39 -18.48
CA GLN A 492 -7.11 11.67 -18.89
C GLN A 492 -6.91 10.15 -18.88
N LEU A 493 -5.72 9.65 -19.22
CA LEU A 493 -5.39 8.22 -19.17
C LEU A 493 -5.26 7.69 -17.74
N THR A 494 -4.61 8.44 -16.84
CA THR A 494 -4.50 8.04 -15.43
C THR A 494 -5.85 8.07 -14.72
N SER A 495 -6.75 8.97 -15.11
CA SER A 495 -8.16 8.95 -14.67
C SER A 495 -8.99 7.86 -15.34
N ASN A 496 -8.74 7.54 -16.62
CA ASN A 496 -9.53 6.57 -17.41
C ASN A 496 -9.07 5.11 -17.30
N PHE A 497 -8.09 4.80 -16.45
CA PHE A 497 -7.78 3.42 -16.05
C PHE A 497 -8.97 2.66 -15.40
N GLY A 498 -10.14 3.28 -15.29
CA GLY A 498 -11.44 2.72 -14.90
C GLY A 498 -12.24 1.97 -15.99
N GLY A 499 -11.79 1.85 -17.25
CA GLY A 499 -12.48 1.08 -18.31
C GLY A 499 -11.73 -0.20 -18.76
N GLY A 500 -12.40 -1.36 -18.78
CA GLY A 500 -11.99 -2.60 -19.48
C GLY A 500 -10.75 -3.36 -18.98
N GLY A 501 -10.82 -4.69 -18.89
CA GLY A 501 -9.70 -5.55 -18.50
C GLY A 501 -8.56 -5.52 -19.52
N GLY A 502 -7.37 -5.11 -19.10
CA GLY A 502 -6.16 -5.17 -19.90
C GLY A 502 -5.39 -6.47 -19.64
N GLU A 503 -4.69 -6.98 -20.65
CA GLU A 503 -3.77 -8.10 -20.51
C GLU A 503 -2.73 -7.81 -19.40
N GLY A 504 -2.64 -8.71 -18.42
CA GLY A 504 -1.82 -8.61 -17.20
C GLY A 504 -2.42 -9.46 -16.06
N HIS A 505 -1.61 -9.90 -15.10
CA HIS A 505 -2.13 -10.65 -13.95
C HIS A 505 -2.80 -9.71 -12.94
N GLY A 506 -4.13 -9.82 -12.81
CA GLY A 506 -4.94 -9.12 -11.81
C GLY A 506 -5.91 -8.09 -12.40
N ASN A 507 -6.73 -7.48 -11.56
CA ASN A 507 -7.67 -6.44 -11.98
C ASN A 507 -7.21 -5.09 -11.45
N ILE A 508 -6.83 -4.18 -12.34
CA ILE A 508 -6.45 -2.81 -11.95
C ILE A 508 -7.53 -2.07 -11.12
N LYS A 509 -8.81 -2.42 -11.26
CA LYS A 509 -9.87 -1.80 -10.45
C LYS A 509 -9.80 -2.21 -8.98
N GLU A 510 -9.07 -3.28 -8.67
CA GLU A 510 -8.79 -3.74 -7.31
C GLU A 510 -7.55 -3.09 -6.70
N THR A 511 -6.75 -2.32 -7.46
CA THR A 511 -5.59 -1.63 -6.90
C THR A 511 -6.02 -0.43 -6.04
N SER A 512 -5.34 -0.26 -4.91
CA SER A 512 -5.63 0.82 -3.94
C SER A 512 -4.53 0.92 -2.88
N PRO A 513 -4.17 2.14 -2.42
CA PRO A 513 -3.05 2.37 -1.51
C PRO A 513 -3.39 2.10 -0.03
N VAL A 514 -4.11 1.01 0.28
CA VAL A 514 -4.65 0.75 1.63
C VAL A 514 -3.53 0.56 2.66
N PHE A 515 -2.48 -0.19 2.33
CA PHE A 515 -1.33 -0.35 3.22
C PHE A 515 -0.45 0.91 3.28
N THR A 516 -0.31 1.64 2.18
CA THR A 516 0.35 2.96 2.17
C THR A 516 -0.33 3.93 3.12
N GLN A 517 -1.67 4.00 3.14
CA GLN A 517 -2.43 4.80 4.11
C GLN A 517 -2.15 4.38 5.56
N TYR A 518 -1.99 3.07 5.80
CA TYR A 518 -1.64 2.57 7.14
C TYR A 518 -0.24 3.03 7.56
N LEU A 519 0.76 2.88 6.69
CA LEU A 519 2.13 3.34 6.97
C LEU A 519 2.18 4.86 7.21
N ASP A 520 1.44 5.63 6.42
CA ASP A 520 1.29 7.09 6.61
C ASP A 520 0.67 7.40 7.99
N CYS A 521 -0.43 6.73 8.37
CA CYS A 521 -1.01 6.87 9.70
C CYS A 521 -0.01 6.49 10.83
N VAL A 522 0.79 5.44 10.66
CA VAL A 522 1.85 5.08 11.64
C VAL A 522 2.90 6.20 11.73
N TRP A 523 3.28 6.79 10.59
CA TRP A 523 4.15 7.96 10.57
C TRP A 523 3.53 9.16 11.30
N GLN A 524 2.22 9.44 11.13
CA GLN A 524 1.52 10.49 11.89
C GLN A 524 1.61 10.26 13.41
N ILE A 525 1.37 9.02 13.85
CA ILE A 525 1.43 8.67 15.28
C ILE A 525 2.86 8.83 15.79
N ARG A 526 3.85 8.31 15.07
CA ARG A 526 5.27 8.48 15.42
C ARG A 526 5.66 9.95 15.52
N ARG A 527 5.19 10.80 14.60
CA ARG A 527 5.45 12.25 14.64
C ARG A 527 4.88 12.90 15.91
N GLN A 528 3.70 12.49 16.35
CA GLN A 528 3.10 12.98 17.59
C GLN A 528 3.82 12.43 18.85
N PHE A 529 4.48 11.28 18.73
CA PHE A 529 5.15 10.57 19.83
C PHE A 529 6.58 10.12 19.45
N PRO A 530 7.53 11.06 19.23
CA PRO A 530 8.82 10.79 18.60
C PRO A 530 9.75 9.85 19.38
N ASN A 531 9.56 9.72 20.70
CA ASN A 531 10.37 8.89 21.59
C ASN A 531 9.73 7.52 21.90
N ARG A 532 8.61 7.17 21.25
CA ARG A 532 7.81 5.97 21.58
C ARG A 532 7.94 4.81 20.61
N PHE A 533 8.78 4.94 19.57
CA PHE A 533 8.97 3.96 18.51
C PHE A 533 10.46 3.62 18.38
N GLU A 534 10.80 2.32 18.36
CA GLU A 534 12.19 1.84 18.16
C GLU A 534 12.71 2.21 16.78
N PHE A 535 11.82 2.32 15.79
CA PHE A 535 12.18 2.59 14.41
C PHE A 535 12.00 4.06 14.01
N ASN A 536 12.82 4.50 13.05
CA ASN A 536 12.72 5.82 12.42
C ASN A 536 11.71 5.84 11.25
N ASP A 537 11.60 6.98 10.57
CA ASP A 537 10.76 7.13 9.38
C ASP A 537 11.29 6.35 8.17
N GLU A 538 12.61 6.16 8.08
CA GLU A 538 13.26 5.37 7.04
C GLU A 538 12.85 3.90 7.06
N TRP A 539 12.58 3.32 8.24
CA TRP A 539 11.98 1.98 8.36
C TRP A 539 10.65 1.88 7.59
N LEU A 540 9.79 2.89 7.73
CA LEU A 540 8.46 2.89 7.11
C LEU A 540 8.56 3.11 5.60
N SER A 541 9.43 4.01 5.14
CA SER A 541 9.62 4.25 3.69
C SER A 541 10.34 3.07 3.01
N ALA A 542 11.30 2.42 3.68
CA ALA A 542 11.92 1.18 3.20
C ALA A 542 10.88 0.06 3.07
N LEU A 543 10.02 -0.15 4.06
CA LEU A 543 8.95 -1.14 3.98
C LEU A 543 7.95 -0.82 2.86
N HIS A 544 7.62 0.46 2.66
CA HIS A 544 6.78 0.91 1.56
C HIS A 544 7.40 0.63 0.19
N ARG A 545 8.74 0.72 0.06
CA ARG A 545 9.44 0.34 -1.16
C ARG A 545 9.40 -1.16 -1.39
N GLU A 546 9.71 -1.96 -0.37
CA GLU A 546 9.67 -3.43 -0.43
C GLU A 546 8.27 -4.01 -0.68
N LEU A 547 7.22 -3.24 -0.37
CA LEU A 547 5.85 -3.55 -0.76
C LEU A 547 5.70 -3.74 -2.28
N TYR A 548 6.46 -2.98 -3.08
CA TYR A 548 6.29 -2.92 -4.54
C TYR A 548 7.45 -3.54 -5.32
N GLU A 549 8.67 -3.61 -4.77
CA GLU A 549 9.83 -4.16 -5.48
C GLU A 549 9.68 -5.64 -5.85
N CYS A 550 8.84 -6.37 -5.11
CA CYS A 550 8.70 -7.82 -5.27
C CYS A 550 10.04 -8.55 -5.19
N ARG A 551 10.99 -8.02 -4.38
CA ARG A 551 12.26 -8.67 -4.05
C ARG A 551 12.08 -9.80 -3.05
N PHE A 552 11.10 -9.67 -2.15
CA PHE A 552 10.75 -10.65 -1.14
C PHE A 552 9.34 -11.22 -1.35
N GLY A 553 9.10 -12.40 -0.82
CA GLY A 553 7.81 -13.08 -0.90
C GLY A 553 6.75 -12.57 0.07
N THR A 554 7.13 -11.74 1.06
CA THR A 554 6.28 -11.38 2.21
C THR A 554 4.94 -10.79 1.78
N PHE A 555 4.94 -9.85 0.84
CA PHE A 555 3.73 -9.18 0.36
C PHE A 555 3.11 -9.83 -0.89
N LEU A 556 3.57 -11.02 -1.28
CA LEU A 556 2.94 -11.74 -2.39
C LEU A 556 1.65 -12.45 -1.95
N ALA A 557 0.82 -12.78 -2.94
CA ALA A 557 -0.50 -13.38 -2.80
C ALA A 557 -1.50 -12.54 -1.98
N ASN A 558 -2.71 -13.06 -1.76
CA ASN A 558 -3.82 -12.34 -1.14
C ASN A 558 -4.23 -12.85 0.24
N CYS A 559 -3.75 -14.02 0.66
CA CYS A 559 -4.04 -14.57 1.98
C CYS A 559 -2.99 -15.59 2.45
N GLU A 560 -3.07 -15.97 3.73
CA GLU A 560 -2.18 -16.97 4.33
C GLU A 560 -2.22 -18.31 3.57
N ARG A 561 -3.41 -18.78 3.20
CA ARG A 561 -3.62 -20.02 2.46
C ARG A 561 -2.79 -20.06 1.18
N GLU A 562 -2.86 -19.00 0.37
CA GLU A 562 -2.13 -18.91 -0.90
C GLU A 562 -0.60 -18.85 -0.71
N ARG A 563 -0.13 -18.27 0.40
CA ARG A 563 1.32 -18.20 0.70
C ARG A 563 1.89 -19.50 1.24
N LYS A 564 1.11 -20.23 2.06
CA LYS A 564 1.55 -21.43 2.79
C LYS A 564 1.31 -22.74 2.05
N LEU A 565 0.24 -22.83 1.26
CA LEU A 565 -0.05 -24.06 0.52
C LEU A 565 0.80 -24.14 -0.76
N PRO A 566 1.21 -25.35 -1.18
CA PRO A 566 1.89 -25.55 -2.46
C PRO A 566 1.03 -25.06 -3.63
N THR A 567 1.67 -24.41 -4.61
CA THR A 567 1.03 -24.13 -5.88
C THR A 567 1.09 -25.36 -6.78
N GLU A 568 0.15 -25.49 -7.72
CA GLU A 568 0.15 -26.58 -8.73
C GLU A 568 1.45 -26.60 -9.54
N VAL A 569 2.10 -25.44 -9.68
CA VAL A 569 3.35 -25.25 -10.42
C VAL A 569 4.55 -25.29 -9.46
N GLY A 570 5.17 -26.46 -9.35
CA GLY A 570 6.47 -26.63 -8.66
C GLY A 570 6.39 -27.25 -7.26
N GLY A 571 5.21 -27.62 -6.77
CA GLY A 571 5.03 -28.47 -5.58
C GLY A 571 5.49 -27.85 -4.25
N LYS A 572 5.89 -26.57 -4.23
CA LYS A 572 6.29 -25.80 -3.05
C LYS A 572 5.44 -24.53 -2.94
N SER A 573 5.28 -24.02 -1.73
CA SER A 573 4.56 -22.79 -1.45
C SER A 573 5.38 -21.54 -1.78
N VAL A 574 4.74 -20.35 -1.76
CA VAL A 574 5.45 -19.07 -1.96
C VAL A 574 6.53 -18.91 -0.90
N MET A 575 6.20 -19.14 0.37
CA MET A 575 7.17 -19.03 1.48
C MET A 575 8.32 -20.04 1.34
N GLY A 576 8.06 -21.23 0.80
CA GLY A 576 9.09 -22.24 0.57
C GLY A 576 10.01 -22.00 -0.64
N ARG A 577 9.76 -20.94 -1.41
CA ARG A 577 10.50 -20.59 -2.65
C ARG A 577 11.05 -19.16 -2.65
N THR A 578 10.80 -18.38 -1.61
CA THR A 578 11.15 -16.96 -1.55
C THR A 578 11.69 -16.59 -0.18
N HIS A 579 12.40 -15.47 -0.11
CA HIS A 579 12.90 -14.90 1.14
C HIS A 579 11.88 -13.96 1.78
N SER A 580 11.95 -13.82 3.10
CA SER A 580 11.13 -12.86 3.84
C SER A 580 11.79 -11.48 3.86
N VAL A 581 10.99 -10.42 3.72
CA VAL A 581 11.47 -9.02 3.85
C VAL A 581 12.09 -8.76 5.22
N TRP A 582 11.65 -9.51 6.24
CA TRP A 582 12.17 -9.36 7.60
C TRP A 582 13.63 -9.82 7.74
N GLU A 583 14.13 -10.67 6.84
CA GLU A 583 15.57 -11.01 6.74
C GLU A 583 16.41 -9.75 6.47
N TYR A 584 15.89 -8.88 5.60
CA TYR A 584 16.54 -7.64 5.23
C TYR A 584 16.28 -6.56 6.28
N MET A 585 15.02 -6.31 6.64
CA MET A 585 14.66 -5.21 7.53
C MET A 585 15.26 -5.36 8.93
N LEU A 586 15.39 -6.59 9.44
CA LEU A 586 15.91 -6.89 10.78
C LEU A 586 17.37 -7.39 10.77
N SER A 587 18.09 -7.31 9.65
CA SER A 587 19.53 -7.58 9.64
C SER A 587 20.28 -6.60 10.53
N GLU A 588 21.43 -6.99 11.08
CA GLU A 588 22.18 -6.15 12.03
C GLU A 588 22.52 -4.77 11.46
N THR A 589 22.91 -4.73 10.19
CA THR A 589 23.22 -3.49 9.46
C THR A 589 22.00 -2.59 9.36
N ASN A 590 20.85 -3.14 8.96
CA ASN A 590 19.63 -2.34 8.77
C ASN A 590 18.94 -1.98 10.09
N ARG A 591 19.04 -2.82 11.12
CA ARG A 591 18.56 -2.46 12.47
C ARG A 591 19.25 -1.20 12.98
N THR A 592 20.56 -1.09 12.78
CA THR A 592 21.31 0.11 13.15
C THR A 592 20.85 1.33 12.37
N ARG A 593 20.68 1.20 11.04
CA ARG A 593 20.18 2.26 10.16
C ARG A 593 18.78 2.74 10.54
N PHE A 594 17.90 1.81 10.89
CA PHE A 594 16.50 2.10 11.18
C PHE A 594 16.24 2.48 12.64
N LEU A 595 17.24 2.41 13.51
CA LEU A 595 17.06 2.72 14.93
C LEU A 595 16.75 4.20 15.14
N ASN A 596 15.68 4.46 15.87
CA ASN A 596 15.37 5.79 16.37
C ASN A 596 16.17 6.07 17.64
N THR A 597 17.15 6.96 17.56
CA THR A 597 18.01 7.33 18.69
C THR A 597 17.28 8.02 19.84
N GLN A 598 16.05 8.51 19.60
CA GLN A 598 15.20 9.10 20.64
C GLN A 598 14.28 8.07 21.31
N TYR A 599 14.30 6.80 20.90
CA TYR A 599 13.43 5.79 21.47
C TYR A 599 13.77 5.56 22.95
N ASP A 600 12.76 5.75 23.80
CA ASP A 600 12.86 5.48 25.23
C ASP A 600 11.75 4.50 25.65
N PRO A 601 12.06 3.19 25.76
CA PRO A 601 11.09 2.18 26.18
C PRO A 601 10.64 2.36 27.64
N SER A 602 11.36 3.11 28.47
CA SER A 602 10.95 3.36 29.86
C SER A 602 9.69 4.22 29.95
N LEU A 603 9.38 4.99 28.89
CA LEU A 603 8.15 5.77 28.81
C LEU A 603 6.89 4.91 28.73
N ASP A 604 7.05 3.64 28.37
CA ASP A 604 5.97 2.67 28.26
C ASP A 604 5.72 1.86 29.54
N ASP A 605 6.51 2.08 30.60
CA ASP A 605 6.30 1.40 31.88
C ASP A 605 4.99 1.88 32.54
N PRO A 606 4.00 0.99 32.72
CA PRO A 606 2.75 1.34 33.40
C PRO A 606 2.91 1.63 34.89
N LYS A 607 4.08 1.34 35.48
CA LYS A 607 4.36 1.61 36.90
C LYS A 607 4.94 3.00 37.17
N ARG A 608 5.30 3.76 36.13
CA ARG A 608 5.86 5.11 36.27
C ARG A 608 4.81 6.09 36.82
N ALA A 609 5.20 7.02 37.68
CA ALA A 609 4.33 8.10 38.14
C ALA A 609 3.91 9.01 36.95
N ASP A 610 2.66 9.50 36.95
CA ASP A 610 2.08 10.35 35.89
C ASP A 610 2.26 9.79 34.46
N THR A 611 2.08 8.48 34.31
CA THR A 611 2.23 7.76 33.04
C THR A 611 0.93 7.65 32.25
N ASP A 612 1.05 7.46 30.93
CA ASP A 612 -0.06 7.08 30.04
C ASP A 612 -0.26 5.56 29.96
N MET A 613 0.41 4.82 30.84
CA MET A 613 0.42 3.34 30.90
C MET A 613 0.91 2.67 29.62
N GLY A 614 1.72 3.35 28.81
CA GLY A 614 2.15 2.81 27.53
C GLY A 614 1.10 2.93 26.42
N VAL A 615 0.01 3.68 26.64
CA VAL A 615 -1.08 3.85 25.67
C VAL A 615 -1.06 5.25 25.06
N LEU A 616 -0.99 5.31 23.73
CA LEU A 616 -0.92 6.57 22.98
C LEU A 616 -2.32 7.09 22.65
N LEU A 617 -2.70 8.23 23.23
CA LEU A 617 -3.94 8.92 22.90
C LEU A 617 -3.69 9.99 21.81
N ILE A 618 -3.80 9.56 20.56
CA ILE A 618 -3.50 10.36 19.36
C ILE A 618 -4.50 11.50 19.13
N LYS A 619 -4.03 12.58 18.49
CA LYS A 619 -4.86 13.67 17.95
C LYS A 619 -5.15 13.40 16.48
N SER A 620 -6.41 13.08 16.14
CA SER A 620 -6.79 12.66 14.78
C SER A 620 -6.70 13.77 13.72
N ASN A 621 -6.81 15.03 14.12
CA ASN A 621 -6.76 16.19 13.22
C ASN A 621 -5.35 16.75 13.00
N ASP A 622 -4.36 16.35 13.80
CA ASP A 622 -2.97 16.72 13.59
C ASP A 622 -2.35 15.76 12.57
N VAL A 623 -2.60 16.03 11.29
CA VAL A 623 -2.10 15.27 10.13
C VAL A 623 -1.23 16.16 9.24
N ARG A 624 -0.14 15.59 8.72
CA ARG A 624 0.82 16.29 7.84
C ARG A 624 1.16 15.45 6.60
N TRP A 625 1.68 16.08 5.57
CA TRP A 625 2.25 15.38 4.42
C TRP A 625 3.54 14.67 4.81
N TRP A 626 3.68 13.41 4.41
CA TRP A 626 4.86 12.59 4.68
C TRP A 626 5.86 12.67 3.52
N SER A 627 6.95 13.40 3.71
CA SER A 627 8.04 13.54 2.73
C SER A 627 8.72 12.21 2.38
N GLY A 628 8.86 11.29 3.35
CA GLY A 628 9.52 9.99 3.14
C GLY A 628 8.82 9.08 2.13
N VAL A 629 7.54 9.32 1.81
CA VAL A 629 6.83 8.61 0.74
C VAL A 629 6.60 9.49 -0.49
N PHE A 630 6.17 10.74 -0.30
CA PHE A 630 5.79 11.60 -1.44
C PHE A 630 6.93 12.51 -1.95
N GLY A 631 8.13 12.39 -1.38
CA GLY A 631 9.33 13.16 -1.69
C GLY A 631 9.39 14.50 -0.95
N GLU A 632 10.61 15.02 -0.79
CA GLU A 632 10.92 16.26 -0.04
C GLU A 632 10.08 17.47 -0.45
N ARG A 633 9.68 17.55 -1.72
CA ARG A 633 8.88 18.68 -2.22
C ARG A 633 7.51 18.77 -1.57
N ILE A 634 6.94 17.64 -1.13
CA ILE A 634 5.63 17.67 -0.47
C ILE A 634 5.69 18.36 0.89
N GLU A 635 6.88 18.46 1.49
CA GLU A 635 7.09 19.14 2.77
C GLU A 635 6.73 20.62 2.70
N GLU A 636 6.90 21.26 1.52
CA GLU A 636 6.45 22.63 1.26
C GLU A 636 4.94 22.80 1.53
N ALA A 637 4.14 21.74 1.32
CA ALA A 637 2.72 21.75 1.56
C ALA A 637 2.36 21.78 3.05
N ASN A 638 3.26 21.36 3.94
CA ASN A 638 3.04 21.40 5.39
C ASN A 638 3.00 22.82 5.94
N ALA A 639 3.63 23.79 5.27
CA ALA A 639 3.55 25.21 5.65
C ALA A 639 2.16 25.83 5.44
N ALA A 640 1.28 25.15 4.68
CA ALA A 640 -0.05 25.63 4.31
C ALA A 640 -1.20 24.89 5.02
N LEU A 641 -0.89 24.09 6.05
CA LEU A 641 -1.85 23.27 6.82
C LEU A 641 -2.47 24.00 7.99
#